data_AF-A0A4V3XAJ1-F1
#
_entry.id   AF-A0A4V3XAJ1-F1
#
_cell.length_a   1.000
_cell.length_b   1.000
_cell.length_c   1.000
_cell.angle_alpha   90.00
_cell.angle_beta   90.00
_cell.angle_gamma   90.00
#
_symmetry.space_group_name_H-M   'P 1'
#
loop_
_entity.id
_entity.type
_entity.pdbx_description
1 polymer ?
#
loop_
_entity_poly.entity_id
_entity_poly.type
_entity_poly.pdbx_seq_one_letter_code
_entity_poly.pdbx_strand_id
1 'polypeptide(L)'
;MSSKVVIDDFFGEVTDDFEVLPGELSIENVASRSFKSREISASASFHIVEETAGVGNLFQKNGLRRFDGRTIFGGGGDLSPGGGGGGGKGGNLATSGGDGSTVTMDDGTTFVYHNSFGGFWVSDPANPFNNSAKANSWTPALDEEWTWGSDHISGVNLGGLFVLEPFITPSLFQAYPGSVDEWTLSTQIALANANGSNSQNLTQVMENHYSTFITEQDIAQIAGAGLSWIRMPIPFWAIETWADVGQDTPGGPAVAEPFLAKVCWTYILKVLQWARKYGLRVELDLHTVPGSQNGYNHSGKLGQINWLNGVMGVANAERTLDYIRAITEFISQPEYVDLIPMFGIVNEALLTTIGKDQLSSFYLQAYNTIRGITGIGQGNGPYMVIHDGFTGLAQWANFMPGSDRIALDTHPYFAFDGAANTAPIAAPATGGDGTMLGGPWPLQACNAWGPDQNNSRSNFGVTIAGEFSNGFNDCGLYVRPTMIGTRPSLGVAASDHATLYVICCPTGPYFRTGARPLSLMAVGEHIRAWPGGTGGYKLAGNYAPTFLPQKLAAKAGYDQVLWLLEDRVTEAGAMNFFAVVKREDGDLDILTSPLDGTILPGVTRDSMLTLIAAHGSKSSLRNIPTSLKLYPHERTFTIGELVQWSEEGRLLEAFTVGTAVVVAGVGRIGSEGRDDIVLPKHEGSMGPIARALHEKITSIQEGREQWEDWSVPCS
;
A
#
# COMPACT_ATOMS: atom_id res chain seq x y z
N MET A 1 -41.35 1.58 -47.80
CA MET A 1 -40.10 1.73 -48.58
C MET A 1 -38.96 1.55 -47.58
N SER A 2 -38.46 0.35 -47.25
CA SER A 2 -37.72 -0.64 -48.07
C SER A 2 -36.64 0.02 -48.92
N SER A 3 -35.34 -0.31 -48.83
CA SER A 3 -34.70 -1.62 -49.03
C SER A 3 -33.31 -1.65 -48.35
N LYS A 4 -32.96 -2.67 -47.53
CA LYS A 4 -32.22 -3.92 -47.85
C LYS A 4 -30.87 -3.74 -48.55
N VAL A 5 -29.79 -4.09 -47.84
CA VAL A 5 -28.65 -4.89 -48.36
C VAL A 5 -28.30 -5.93 -47.28
N VAL A 6 -28.14 -7.17 -47.74
CA VAL A 6 -27.79 -8.42 -47.02
C VAL A 6 -26.37 -8.80 -47.45
N ILE A 7 -25.53 -9.30 -46.53
CA ILE A 7 -24.54 -10.35 -46.79
C ILE A 7 -24.50 -11.28 -45.57
N ASP A 8 -24.62 -12.57 -45.88
CA ASP A 8 -24.90 -13.73 -45.02
C ASP A 8 -23.70 -14.30 -44.23
N ASP A 9 -24.06 -14.90 -43.09
CA ASP A 9 -23.75 -16.24 -42.54
C ASP A 9 -22.31 -16.77 -42.42
N PHE A 10 -21.87 -16.90 -41.17
CA PHE A 10 -21.20 -18.12 -40.67
C PHE A 10 -21.38 -18.26 -39.15
N PHE A 11 -22.63 -18.34 -38.66
CA PHE A 11 -22.94 -18.84 -37.32
C PHE A 11 -24.22 -19.67 -37.39
N GLY A 12 -24.04 -21.00 -37.45
CA GLY A 12 -25.13 -21.94 -37.26
C GLY A 12 -25.57 -21.98 -35.80
N GLU A 13 -26.89 -22.00 -35.64
CA GLU A 13 -27.70 -22.05 -34.42
C GLU A 13 -27.22 -23.07 -33.38
N VAL A 14 -27.12 -22.63 -32.12
CA VAL A 14 -27.54 -23.42 -30.95
C VAL A 14 -28.12 -22.44 -29.93
N THR A 15 -29.41 -22.18 -30.05
CA THR A 15 -30.29 -21.70 -28.97
C THR A 15 -31.39 -22.75 -28.77
N ASP A 16 -31.87 -22.88 -27.54
CA ASP A 16 -32.77 -23.92 -26.96
C ASP A 16 -31.92 -25.02 -26.26
N ASP A 17 -31.90 -25.20 -24.94
CA ASP A 17 -32.95 -25.14 -23.91
C ASP A 17 -32.43 -24.52 -22.60
N PHE A 18 -33.13 -23.49 -22.08
CA PHE A 18 -33.09 -23.14 -20.66
C PHE A 18 -34.47 -23.44 -20.07
N GLU A 19 -34.66 -24.67 -19.60
CA GLU A 19 -35.77 -24.99 -18.71
C GLU A 19 -35.41 -24.56 -17.28
N VAL A 20 -36.17 -23.59 -16.78
CA VAL A 20 -36.21 -23.18 -15.37
C VAL A 20 -37.06 -24.22 -14.62
N LEU A 21 -36.45 -25.00 -13.74
CA LEU A 21 -37.18 -25.76 -12.73
C LEU A 21 -37.10 -25.04 -11.37
N PRO A 22 -38.23 -24.77 -10.70
CA PRO A 22 -38.26 -24.22 -9.35
C PRO A 22 -38.12 -25.36 -8.32
N GLY A 23 -37.32 -25.13 -7.28
CA GLY A 23 -37.17 -26.09 -6.18
C GLY A 23 -36.84 -25.37 -4.88
N GLU A 24 -37.86 -25.23 -4.03
CA GLU A 24 -37.76 -24.88 -2.62
C GLU A 24 -36.83 -25.85 -1.88
N LEU A 25 -36.00 -25.34 -0.97
CA LEU A 25 -35.45 -26.11 0.15
C LEU A 25 -35.19 -25.15 1.33
N SER A 26 -36.19 -25.08 2.21
CA SER A 26 -36.04 -24.65 3.60
C SER A 26 -35.33 -25.74 4.41
N ILE A 27 -34.51 -25.37 5.41
CA ILE A 27 -34.57 -25.91 6.78
C ILE A 27 -33.59 -25.15 7.70
N GLU A 28 -34.11 -24.85 8.89
CA GLU A 28 -33.52 -24.15 10.02
C GLU A 28 -32.52 -24.99 10.84
N ASN A 29 -31.80 -24.28 11.72
CA ASN A 29 -31.37 -24.65 13.08
C ASN A 29 -30.34 -25.78 13.27
N VAL A 30 -29.15 -25.40 13.77
CA VAL A 30 -28.53 -26.06 14.94
C VAL A 30 -27.84 -25.03 15.82
N ALA A 31 -28.26 -25.00 17.09
CA ALA A 31 -27.76 -24.18 18.17
C ALA A 31 -26.51 -24.75 18.86
N SER A 32 -25.78 -23.84 19.51
CA SER A 32 -25.11 -24.00 20.81
C SER A 32 -23.95 -25.00 20.95
N ARG A 33 -22.81 -24.50 21.45
CA ARG A 33 -22.06 -25.15 22.52
C ARG A 33 -21.11 -24.17 23.21
N SER A 34 -21.42 -23.93 24.47
CA SER A 34 -20.58 -23.28 25.48
C SER A 34 -19.30 -24.06 25.75
N PHE A 35 -18.19 -23.38 26.07
CA PHE A 35 -17.24 -23.91 27.06
C PHE A 35 -16.75 -22.79 27.99
N LYS A 36 -16.82 -23.12 29.29
CA LYS A 36 -16.57 -22.28 30.44
C LYS A 36 -15.08 -22.05 30.69
N SER A 37 -14.84 -20.86 31.24
CA SER A 37 -13.65 -20.35 31.91
C SER A 37 -13.05 -21.26 32.99
N ARG A 38 -11.74 -21.09 33.20
CA ARG A 38 -11.10 -21.22 34.50
C ARG A 38 -10.11 -20.08 34.70
N GLU A 39 -10.42 -19.25 35.68
CA GLU A 39 -9.55 -18.24 36.28
C GLU A 39 -8.44 -18.92 37.09
N ILE A 40 -7.25 -18.31 37.08
CA ILE A 40 -6.28 -18.40 38.18
C ILE A 40 -5.82 -16.97 38.47
N SER A 41 -6.26 -16.43 39.61
CA SER A 41 -5.84 -15.15 40.15
C SER A 41 -4.47 -15.26 40.81
N ALA A 42 -3.58 -14.30 40.56
CA ALA A 42 -2.47 -13.99 41.46
C ALA A 42 -2.31 -12.47 41.52
N SER A 43 -2.77 -11.90 42.63
CA SER A 43 -2.60 -10.50 43.00
C SER A 43 -1.19 -10.25 43.51
N ALA A 44 -0.47 -9.28 42.94
CA ALA A 44 0.72 -8.69 43.54
C ALA A 44 0.59 -7.17 43.50
N SER A 45 0.33 -6.57 44.66
CA SER A 45 0.30 -5.12 44.89
C SER A 45 1.72 -4.59 45.00
N PHE A 46 2.05 -3.53 44.26
CA PHE A 46 3.30 -2.77 44.46
C PHE A 46 2.98 -1.31 44.80
N HIS A 47 3.46 -0.89 45.97
CA HIS A 47 3.49 0.50 46.43
C HIS A 47 4.64 1.24 45.73
N ILE A 48 4.37 2.39 45.13
CA ILE A 48 5.37 3.34 44.66
C ILE A 48 5.49 4.46 45.69
N VAL A 49 6.73 4.72 46.11
CA VAL A 49 7.13 5.81 47.00
C VAL A 49 7.16 7.10 46.20
N GLU A 50 6.41 8.11 46.66
CA GLU A 50 6.50 9.49 46.18
C GLU A 50 7.88 10.07 46.49
N GLU A 51 8.60 10.53 45.46
CA GLU A 51 9.61 11.58 45.61
C GLU A 51 9.29 12.73 44.65
N THR A 52 8.49 13.67 45.15
CA THR A 52 8.31 15.00 44.58
C THR A 52 9.56 15.84 44.81
N ALA A 53 10.33 16.15 43.77
CA ALA A 53 11.11 17.40 43.69
C ALA A 53 11.73 17.63 42.30
N GLY A 54 11.18 18.61 41.56
CA GLY A 54 11.98 19.57 40.81
C GLY A 54 12.39 19.23 39.38
N VAL A 55 11.46 19.37 38.41
CA VAL A 55 11.81 19.68 37.02
C VAL A 55 10.80 20.66 36.43
N GLY A 56 10.95 21.94 36.78
CA GLY A 56 10.45 23.04 35.96
C GLY A 56 11.55 23.45 34.98
N ASN A 57 11.17 23.71 33.72
CA ASN A 57 12.00 24.21 32.60
C ASN A 57 12.93 23.21 31.91
N LEU A 58 12.36 22.34 31.06
CA LEU A 58 13.12 21.65 30.00
C LEU A 58 13.28 22.50 28.73
N PHE A 59 12.32 23.38 28.40
CA PHE A 59 12.36 24.22 27.19
C PHE A 59 13.30 25.44 27.26
N GLN A 60 13.74 25.88 28.45
CA GLN A 60 14.73 26.97 28.58
C GLN A 60 16.19 26.48 28.66
N LYS A 61 16.44 25.23 29.08
CA LYS A 61 17.81 24.73 29.29
C LYS A 61 18.53 24.30 28.01
N ASN A 62 17.81 24.07 26.91
CA ASN A 62 18.38 23.62 25.63
C ASN A 62 18.66 24.75 24.62
N GLY A 63 18.81 26.00 25.06
CA GLY A 63 19.29 27.08 24.19
C GLY A 63 18.32 27.55 23.11
N LEU A 64 17.06 27.11 23.14
CA LEU A 64 15.97 27.72 22.38
C LEU A 64 15.65 29.09 23.00
N ARG A 65 16.29 30.14 22.48
CA ARG A 65 15.82 31.51 22.69
C ARG A 65 14.37 31.58 22.21
N ARG A 66 13.55 32.39 22.88
CA ARG A 66 12.27 32.89 22.34
C ARG A 66 12.45 33.16 20.85
N PHE A 67 11.90 32.29 20.00
CA PHE A 67 11.78 32.57 18.58
C PHE A 67 10.66 33.60 18.47
N ASP A 68 11.03 34.87 18.61
CA ASP A 68 10.19 35.96 18.17
C ASP A 68 10.03 35.80 16.65
N GLY A 69 8.79 35.56 16.19
CA GLY A 69 8.41 35.31 14.80
C GLY A 69 8.67 36.47 13.84
N ARG A 70 9.60 37.38 14.18
CA ARG A 70 10.02 38.54 13.38
C ARG A 70 11.24 38.29 12.50
N THR A 71 11.88 37.12 12.58
CA THR A 71 13.19 36.88 11.93
C THR A 71 13.11 35.95 10.72
N ILE A 72 12.00 35.94 9.99
CA ILE A 72 11.88 35.31 8.66
C ILE A 72 11.84 36.40 7.56
N PHE A 73 12.70 37.41 7.68
CA PHE A 73 12.94 38.36 6.60
C PHE A 73 14.43 38.68 6.48
N GLY A 74 15.06 38.11 5.44
CA GLY A 74 16.25 38.67 4.78
C GLY A 74 17.61 38.46 5.45
N GLY A 75 18.45 37.61 4.84
CA GLY A 75 19.88 37.51 5.13
C GLY A 75 20.70 37.39 3.84
N GLY A 76 20.78 38.47 3.07
CA GLY A 76 21.72 38.66 1.96
C GLY A 76 22.83 39.63 2.37
N GLY A 77 24.08 39.27 2.08
CA GLY A 77 25.30 39.85 2.67
C GLY A 77 25.63 41.31 2.33
N ASP A 78 26.56 41.83 3.13
CA ASP A 78 27.20 43.15 3.08
C ASP A 78 27.68 43.58 1.69
N LEU A 79 27.19 44.73 1.20
CA LEU A 79 27.91 45.62 0.30
C LEU A 79 27.62 47.09 0.65
N SER A 80 28.71 47.85 0.84
CA SER A 80 28.79 49.28 1.19
C SER A 80 28.05 50.25 0.25
N PRO A 81 27.77 51.51 0.69
CA PRO A 81 26.73 52.35 0.10
C PRO A 81 27.22 53.16 -1.11
N GLY A 82 26.45 53.10 -2.21
CA GLY A 82 26.54 54.01 -3.35
C GLY A 82 25.13 54.40 -3.78
N GLY A 83 24.81 55.69 -3.71
CA GLY A 83 23.44 56.21 -3.84
C GLY A 83 22.85 56.19 -5.24
N GLY A 84 21.52 56.37 -5.30
CA GLY A 84 20.81 56.74 -6.53
C GLY A 84 19.39 56.17 -6.65
N GLY A 85 18.41 56.98 -6.20
CA GLY A 85 17.03 57.12 -6.71
C GLY A 85 16.26 55.93 -7.29
N GLY A 86 15.13 55.61 -6.66
CA GLY A 86 14.06 54.83 -7.28
C GLY A 86 12.98 54.41 -6.28
N GLY A 87 12.05 55.30 -5.95
CA GLY A 87 10.88 54.97 -5.12
C GLY A 87 9.93 54.01 -5.85
N GLY A 88 10.00 52.72 -5.52
CA GLY A 88 9.01 51.70 -5.90
C GLY A 88 7.95 51.59 -4.81
N LYS A 89 6.68 51.79 -5.19
CA LYS A 89 5.51 51.62 -4.31
C LYS A 89 5.39 50.16 -3.87
N GLY A 90 5.36 49.90 -2.56
CA GLY A 90 4.92 48.61 -2.01
C GLY A 90 3.46 48.38 -2.39
N GLY A 91 3.20 47.38 -3.24
CA GLY A 91 1.84 46.93 -3.52
C GLY A 91 1.29 46.20 -2.29
N ASN A 92 0.12 46.60 -1.81
CA ASN A 92 -0.60 45.85 -0.77
C ASN A 92 -0.94 44.46 -1.32
N LEU A 93 -0.25 43.42 -0.84
CA LEU A 93 -0.63 42.03 -1.10
C LEU A 93 -2.04 41.79 -0.52
N ALA A 94 -2.85 41.02 -1.22
CA ALA A 94 -4.17 40.65 -0.73
C ALA A 94 -4.02 39.82 0.56
N THR A 95 -4.72 40.21 1.63
CA THR A 95 -4.68 39.52 2.92
C THR A 95 -5.83 38.52 3.10
N SER A 96 -6.73 38.42 2.12
CA SER A 96 -7.82 37.43 2.09
C SER A 96 -8.36 37.27 0.66
N GLY A 97 -9.00 36.14 0.36
CA GLY A 97 -9.64 35.91 -0.94
C GLY A 97 -10.54 34.67 -0.95
N GLY A 98 -11.55 34.68 -1.84
CA GLY A 98 -12.44 33.54 -2.09
C GLY A 98 -12.12 32.84 -3.41
N ASP A 99 -13.06 32.05 -3.94
CA ASP A 99 -12.93 31.37 -5.22
C ASP A 99 -12.49 32.32 -6.35
N GLY A 100 -11.51 31.89 -7.16
CA GLY A 100 -10.93 32.64 -8.27
C GLY A 100 -9.94 33.74 -7.87
N SER A 101 -9.67 33.94 -6.57
CA SER A 101 -8.65 34.90 -6.11
C SER A 101 -7.23 34.38 -6.34
N THR A 102 -6.28 35.30 -6.54
CA THR A 102 -4.85 34.96 -6.63
C THR A 102 -4.24 34.92 -5.25
N VAL A 103 -3.56 33.81 -4.93
CA VAL A 103 -2.74 33.65 -3.74
C VAL A 103 -1.28 33.89 -4.11
N THR A 104 -0.55 34.62 -3.28
CA THR A 104 0.92 34.74 -3.34
C THR A 104 1.51 33.90 -2.21
N MET A 105 2.43 32.99 -2.57
CA MET A 105 3.16 32.12 -1.65
C MET A 105 4.41 32.83 -1.11
N ASP A 106 5.03 32.27 -0.07
CA ASP A 106 6.20 32.87 0.60
C ASP A 106 7.42 33.04 -0.31
N ASP A 107 7.56 32.21 -1.35
CA ASP A 107 8.62 32.32 -2.36
C ASP A 107 8.34 33.38 -3.45
N GLY A 108 7.19 34.06 -3.35
CA GLY A 108 6.73 35.09 -4.28
C GLY A 108 6.02 34.55 -5.52
N THR A 109 5.93 33.23 -5.70
CA THR A 109 5.12 32.63 -6.77
C THR A 109 3.64 32.74 -6.44
N THR A 110 2.78 32.53 -7.45
CA THR A 110 1.34 32.73 -7.31
C THR A 110 0.53 31.62 -7.95
N PHE A 111 -0.63 31.31 -7.38
CA PHE A 111 -1.62 30.41 -7.98
C PHE A 111 -3.04 30.97 -7.81
N VAL A 112 -4.01 30.42 -8.55
CA VAL A 112 -5.43 30.76 -8.42
C VAL A 112 -6.08 29.80 -7.42
N TYR A 113 -6.73 30.36 -6.40
CA TYR A 113 -7.49 29.58 -5.44
C TYR A 113 -8.81 29.12 -6.05
N HIS A 114 -9.03 27.80 -6.07
CA HIS A 114 -10.25 27.20 -6.58
C HIS A 114 -11.01 26.54 -5.43
N ASN A 115 -12.16 27.10 -5.08
CA ASN A 115 -13.04 26.57 -4.04
C ASN A 115 -14.50 26.96 -4.33
N SER A 116 -15.18 26.13 -5.12
CA SER A 116 -16.59 26.34 -5.47
C SER A 116 -17.57 26.06 -4.32
N PHE A 117 -17.07 25.65 -3.15
CA PHE A 117 -17.86 25.28 -1.97
C PHE A 117 -18.08 26.44 -0.98
N GLY A 118 -17.66 27.65 -1.36
CA GLY A 118 -17.84 28.88 -0.58
C GLY A 118 -16.76 29.11 0.48
N GLY A 119 -15.63 28.41 0.40
CA GLY A 119 -14.48 28.65 1.25
C GLY A 119 -13.71 29.92 0.87
N PHE A 120 -12.99 30.49 1.83
CA PHE A 120 -12.12 31.65 1.63
C PHE A 120 -10.89 31.57 2.54
N TRP A 121 -9.78 32.09 2.04
CA TRP A 121 -8.52 32.12 2.76
C TRP A 121 -8.25 33.48 3.41
N VAL A 122 -7.46 33.46 4.48
CA VAL A 122 -7.01 34.66 5.21
C VAL A 122 -5.52 34.53 5.52
N SER A 123 -4.74 35.53 5.11
CA SER A 123 -3.29 35.62 5.29
C SER A 123 -2.91 37.07 5.57
N ASP A 124 -3.12 37.51 6.81
CA ASP A 124 -2.80 38.86 7.25
C ASP A 124 -1.47 38.86 8.04
N PRO A 125 -0.38 39.44 7.51
CA PRO A 125 0.89 39.53 8.23
C PRO A 125 0.81 40.30 9.56
N ALA A 126 -0.18 41.20 9.73
CA ALA A 126 -0.42 41.91 10.98
C ALA A 126 -1.15 41.03 12.02
N ASN A 127 -1.81 39.96 11.58
CA ASN A 127 -2.49 38.98 12.42
C ASN A 127 -2.26 37.55 11.88
N PRO A 128 -1.05 36.99 12.02
CA PRO A 128 -0.69 35.70 11.42
C PRO A 128 -1.44 34.50 12.04
N PHE A 129 -2.10 34.70 13.19
CA PHE A 129 -2.88 33.68 13.88
C PHE A 129 -4.40 33.87 13.69
N ASN A 130 -4.81 34.60 12.65
CA ASN A 130 -6.22 34.79 12.32
C ASN A 130 -6.92 33.46 12.00
N ASN A 131 -8.01 33.17 12.71
CA ASN A 131 -8.78 31.92 12.64
C ASN A 131 -10.07 32.00 11.83
N SER A 132 -10.35 33.15 11.19
CA SER A 132 -11.63 33.42 10.52
C SER A 132 -11.79 32.80 9.13
N ALA A 133 -10.72 32.21 8.55
CA ALA A 133 -10.81 31.52 7.27
C ALA A 133 -11.79 30.33 7.35
N LYS A 134 -12.46 30.03 6.23
CA LYS A 134 -13.37 28.88 6.14
C LYS A 134 -12.98 27.99 4.97
N ALA A 135 -12.88 26.69 5.24
CA ALA A 135 -12.62 25.68 4.21
C ALA A 135 -13.79 25.55 3.22
N ASN A 136 -15.03 25.71 3.69
CA ASN A 136 -16.26 25.67 2.88
C ASN A 136 -17.42 26.33 3.66
N SER A 137 -18.58 26.45 3.02
CA SER A 137 -19.74 27.16 3.58
C SER A 137 -20.47 26.46 4.73
N TRP A 138 -20.27 25.15 4.92
CA TRP A 138 -20.95 24.34 5.95
C TRP A 138 -20.06 23.94 7.13
N THR A 139 -18.76 24.21 7.06
CA THR A 139 -17.82 23.95 8.16
C THR A 139 -17.63 25.25 8.96
N PRO A 140 -17.73 25.20 10.30
CA PRO A 140 -17.38 26.34 11.14
C PRO A 140 -15.93 26.81 10.91
N ALA A 141 -15.67 28.12 11.02
CA ALA A 141 -14.31 28.66 11.07
C ALA A 141 -13.55 28.12 12.30
N LEU A 142 -12.23 28.31 12.38
CA LEU A 142 -11.43 27.76 13.48
C LEU A 142 -11.78 28.38 14.83
N ASP A 143 -12.19 29.66 14.84
CA ASP A 143 -12.65 30.40 16.03
C ASP A 143 -14.15 30.22 16.32
N GLU A 144 -14.87 29.45 15.51
CA GLU A 144 -16.25 29.05 15.75
C GLU A 144 -16.30 27.67 16.44
N GLU A 145 -17.30 27.49 17.30
CA GLU A 145 -17.47 26.25 18.07
C GLU A 145 -17.67 25.03 17.15
N TRP A 146 -16.93 23.96 17.43
CA TRP A 146 -17.12 22.65 16.80
C TRP A 146 -18.03 21.77 17.67
N THR A 147 -19.18 21.39 17.12
CA THR A 147 -20.20 20.58 17.77
C THR A 147 -20.01 19.10 17.42
N TRP A 148 -19.37 18.37 18.33
CA TRP A 148 -19.16 16.93 18.21
C TRP A 148 -20.47 16.16 18.05
N GLY A 149 -20.55 15.33 17.01
CA GLY A 149 -21.74 14.55 16.66
C GLY A 149 -22.75 15.28 15.75
N SER A 150 -22.56 16.57 15.48
CA SER A 150 -23.33 17.32 14.48
C SER A 150 -22.44 17.79 13.32
N ASP A 151 -21.25 18.31 13.62
CA ASP A 151 -20.27 18.69 12.60
C ASP A 151 -19.51 17.47 12.08
N HIS A 152 -19.27 17.45 10.77
CA HIS A 152 -18.70 16.30 10.07
C HIS A 152 -17.21 16.50 9.79
N ILE A 153 -16.39 15.56 10.27
CA ILE A 153 -14.99 15.46 9.84
C ILE A 153 -14.96 14.92 8.42
N SER A 154 -14.38 15.70 7.51
CA SER A 154 -14.07 15.29 6.14
C SER A 154 -12.65 15.71 5.85
N GLY A 155 -11.72 14.75 5.91
CA GLY A 155 -10.30 15.06 5.87
C GLY A 155 -9.48 14.08 5.07
N VAL A 156 -8.20 14.38 4.98
CA VAL A 156 -7.17 13.57 4.32
C VAL A 156 -5.93 13.46 5.21
N ASN A 157 -5.19 12.37 5.04
CA ASN A 157 -3.89 12.20 5.66
C ASN A 157 -2.79 12.83 4.81
N LEU A 158 -1.84 13.51 5.43
CA LEU A 158 -0.58 13.90 4.78
C LEU A 158 0.48 12.80 4.92
N GLY A 159 0.11 11.57 4.54
CA GLY A 159 0.99 10.40 4.58
C GLY A 159 2.20 10.55 3.65
N GLY A 160 3.35 10.00 4.03
CA GLY A 160 4.60 10.12 3.27
C GLY A 160 5.31 11.47 3.36
N LEU A 161 4.76 12.49 4.04
CA LEU A 161 5.40 13.80 4.18
C LEU A 161 6.49 13.81 5.26
N PHE A 162 6.12 13.64 6.53
CA PHE A 162 7.07 13.65 7.67
C PHE A 162 7.44 12.26 8.17
N VAL A 163 6.65 11.25 7.78
CA VAL A 163 6.92 9.84 8.04
C VAL A 163 6.92 9.15 6.69
N LEU A 164 8.08 8.64 6.28
CA LEU A 164 8.27 8.14 4.92
C LEU A 164 7.76 6.70 4.78
N GLU A 165 7.00 6.46 3.71
CA GLU A 165 6.45 5.15 3.38
C GLU A 165 6.86 4.76 1.95
N PRO A 166 7.54 3.62 1.76
CA PRO A 166 8.10 3.24 0.45
C PRO A 166 7.10 3.20 -0.70
N PHE A 167 5.83 2.86 -0.44
CA PHE A 167 4.82 2.81 -1.51
C PHE A 167 4.24 4.20 -1.84
N ILE A 168 4.38 5.19 -0.96
CA ILE A 168 3.94 6.57 -1.18
C ILE A 168 5.03 7.37 -1.89
N THR A 169 6.29 7.22 -1.46
CA THR A 169 7.45 7.95 -1.99
C THR A 169 8.52 7.02 -2.59
N PRO A 170 8.16 6.12 -3.53
CA PRO A 170 9.06 5.05 -3.99
C PRO A 170 10.37 5.56 -4.59
N SER A 171 10.36 6.70 -5.27
CA SER A 171 11.57 7.29 -5.89
C SER A 171 12.66 7.61 -4.86
N LEU A 172 12.29 8.03 -3.65
CA LEU A 172 13.22 8.33 -2.57
C LEU A 172 13.92 7.06 -2.06
N PHE A 173 13.19 5.95 -1.95
CA PHE A 173 13.74 4.65 -1.54
C PHE A 173 14.55 3.97 -2.65
N GLN A 174 14.09 4.08 -3.90
CA GLN A 174 14.79 3.53 -5.06
C GLN A 174 16.18 4.17 -5.28
N ALA A 175 16.34 5.46 -4.94
CA ALA A 175 17.64 6.14 -4.98
C ALA A 175 18.67 5.54 -4.01
N TYR A 176 18.24 4.80 -3.00
CA TYR A 176 19.07 4.16 -1.98
C TYR A 176 18.70 2.67 -1.81
N PRO A 177 19.14 1.80 -2.74
CA PRO A 177 18.75 0.39 -2.76
C PRO A 177 18.99 -0.33 -1.42
N GLY A 178 18.02 -1.18 -1.04
CA GLY A 178 18.04 -1.90 0.24
C GLY A 178 17.38 -1.14 1.41
N SER A 179 16.92 0.09 1.17
CA SER A 179 16.07 0.82 2.13
C SER A 179 14.65 0.28 2.11
N VAL A 180 14.12 -0.09 3.27
CA VAL A 180 12.76 -0.67 3.45
C VAL A 180 11.86 0.15 4.37
N ASP A 181 12.46 1.14 5.05
CA ASP A 181 11.86 2.07 6.00
C ASP A 181 12.74 3.32 6.13
N GLU A 182 12.29 4.34 6.87
CA GLU A 182 13.05 5.59 7.03
C GLU A 182 14.37 5.39 7.81
N TRP A 183 14.43 4.40 8.71
CA TRP A 183 15.65 4.04 9.43
C TRP A 183 16.77 3.63 8.49
N THR A 184 16.49 2.65 7.62
CA THR A 184 17.43 2.13 6.64
C THR A 184 17.72 3.17 5.56
N LEU A 185 16.73 3.93 5.12
CA LEU A 185 16.92 5.04 4.19
C LEU A 185 17.91 6.09 4.74
N SER A 186 17.68 6.57 5.95
CA SER A 186 18.56 7.57 6.59
C SER A 186 19.99 7.05 6.74
N THR A 187 20.12 5.77 7.09
CA THR A 187 21.41 5.07 7.18
C THR A 187 22.10 5.01 5.81
N GLN A 188 21.39 4.60 4.75
CA GLN A 188 21.96 4.49 3.41
C GLN A 188 22.35 5.85 2.83
N ILE A 189 21.56 6.91 3.07
CA ILE A 189 21.92 8.27 2.66
C ILE A 189 23.24 8.70 3.31
N ALA A 190 23.37 8.49 4.62
CA ALA A 190 24.60 8.83 5.34
C ALA A 190 25.80 8.03 4.83
N LEU A 191 25.64 6.73 4.55
CA LEU A 191 26.68 5.87 4.00
C LEU A 191 27.10 6.29 2.59
N ALA A 192 26.14 6.56 1.71
CA ALA A 192 26.38 7.03 0.34
C ALA A 192 27.09 8.39 0.30
N ASN A 193 26.77 9.27 1.25
CA ASN A 193 27.49 10.53 1.40
C ASN A 193 28.93 10.31 1.91
N ALA A 194 29.09 9.49 2.95
CA ALA A 194 30.39 9.23 3.57
C ALA A 194 31.37 8.51 2.64
N ASN A 195 30.89 7.63 1.76
CA ASN A 195 31.73 6.91 0.79
C ASN A 195 31.90 7.66 -0.55
N GLY A 196 31.26 8.82 -0.71
CA GLY A 196 31.34 9.66 -1.90
C GLY A 196 30.56 9.16 -3.12
N SER A 197 29.70 8.13 -2.97
CA SER A 197 28.83 7.65 -4.06
C SER A 197 27.67 8.59 -4.35
N ASN A 198 27.29 9.44 -3.39
CA ASN A 198 26.31 10.52 -3.58
C ASN A 198 26.80 11.80 -2.89
N SER A 199 26.70 12.94 -3.57
CA SER A 199 27.12 14.24 -3.04
C SER A 199 26.13 14.83 -2.03
N GLN A 200 24.86 14.40 -2.04
CA GLN A 200 23.84 14.90 -1.13
C GLN A 200 23.93 14.22 0.24
N ASN A 201 23.84 15.02 1.31
CA ASN A 201 23.74 14.51 2.67
C ASN A 201 22.28 14.35 3.12
N LEU A 202 22.07 13.72 4.29
CA LEU A 202 20.74 13.46 4.84
C LEU A 202 19.87 14.72 4.94
N THR A 203 20.44 15.84 5.39
CA THR A 203 19.74 17.12 5.48
C THR A 203 19.24 17.58 4.12
N GLN A 204 20.08 17.58 3.10
CA GLN A 204 19.72 18.04 1.76
C GLN A 204 18.62 17.17 1.14
N VAL A 205 18.69 15.85 1.31
CA VAL A 205 17.68 14.92 0.79
C VAL A 205 16.33 15.14 1.48
N MET A 206 16.32 15.19 2.81
CA MET A 206 15.09 15.33 3.59
C MET A 206 14.45 16.71 3.45
N GLU A 207 15.23 17.80 3.45
CA GLU A 207 14.67 19.14 3.22
C GLU A 207 14.12 19.30 1.81
N ASN A 208 14.76 18.69 0.80
CA ASN A 208 14.20 18.68 -0.54
C ASN A 208 12.83 17.98 -0.56
N HIS A 209 12.71 16.82 0.10
CA HIS A 209 11.43 16.12 0.25
C HIS A 209 10.38 16.98 0.98
N TYR A 210 10.70 17.47 2.18
CA TYR A 210 9.76 18.26 2.99
C TYR A 210 9.32 19.58 2.32
N SER A 211 10.16 20.17 1.46
CA SER A 211 9.84 21.42 0.76
C SER A 211 9.07 21.23 -0.55
N THR A 212 9.06 20.02 -1.12
CA THR A 212 8.49 19.79 -2.46
C THR A 212 7.37 18.78 -2.52
N PHE A 213 7.26 17.87 -1.53
CA PHE A 213 6.26 16.81 -1.57
C PHE A 213 4.83 17.31 -1.31
N ILE A 214 4.66 18.18 -0.31
CA ILE A 214 3.42 18.92 -0.04
C ILE A 214 3.75 20.39 0.08
N THR A 215 3.04 21.21 -0.68
CA THR A 215 3.19 22.65 -0.76
C THR A 215 1.92 23.37 -0.29
N GLU A 216 1.98 24.70 -0.20
CA GLU A 216 0.80 25.50 0.12
C GLU A 216 -0.35 25.26 -0.87
N GLN A 217 -0.02 25.06 -2.15
CA GLN A 217 -1.01 24.82 -3.20
C GLN A 217 -1.80 23.54 -2.95
N ASP A 218 -1.17 22.49 -2.44
CA ASP A 218 -1.84 21.23 -2.08
C ASP A 218 -2.82 21.44 -0.93
N ILE A 219 -2.42 22.20 0.10
CA ILE A 219 -3.31 22.54 1.23
C ILE A 219 -4.52 23.37 0.76
N ALA A 220 -4.30 24.30 -0.16
CA ALA A 220 -5.38 25.07 -0.78
C ALA A 220 -6.33 24.17 -1.60
N GLN A 221 -5.79 23.18 -2.31
CA GLN A 221 -6.57 22.21 -3.09
C GLN A 221 -7.37 21.25 -2.19
N ILE A 222 -6.86 20.89 -1.02
CA ILE A 222 -7.60 20.10 -0.01
C ILE A 222 -8.88 20.85 0.39
N ALA A 223 -8.77 22.14 0.75
CA ALA A 223 -9.95 22.97 1.02
C ALA A 223 -10.84 23.11 -0.22
N GLY A 224 -10.23 23.33 -1.39
CA GLY A 224 -10.90 23.42 -2.69
C GLY A 224 -11.68 22.17 -3.11
N ALA A 225 -11.30 20.99 -2.61
CA ALA A 225 -12.00 19.72 -2.79
C ALA A 225 -13.20 19.54 -1.83
N GLY A 226 -13.46 20.52 -0.96
CA GLY A 226 -14.57 20.50 0.00
C GLY A 226 -14.21 19.84 1.34
N LEU A 227 -12.95 19.51 1.56
CA LEU A 227 -12.47 18.94 2.82
C LEU A 227 -12.23 20.04 3.86
N SER A 228 -12.27 19.68 5.14
CA SER A 228 -12.19 20.59 6.28
C SER A 228 -11.14 20.19 7.33
N TRP A 229 -10.55 19.00 7.19
CA TRP A 229 -9.59 18.44 8.15
C TRP A 229 -8.35 17.88 7.47
N ILE A 230 -7.24 17.94 8.19
CA ILE A 230 -5.99 17.26 7.88
C ILE A 230 -5.61 16.39 9.06
N ARG A 231 -5.31 15.11 8.83
CA ARG A 231 -4.55 14.28 9.76
C ARG A 231 -3.09 14.32 9.36
N MET A 232 -2.23 14.71 10.29
CA MET A 232 -0.81 14.97 10.04
C MET A 232 0.06 14.02 10.86
N PRO A 233 0.49 12.89 10.25
CA PRO A 233 1.49 12.01 10.83
C PRO A 233 2.79 12.78 11.11
N ILE A 234 3.23 12.76 12.36
CA ILE A 234 4.52 13.34 12.78
C ILE A 234 5.38 12.29 13.47
N PRO A 235 6.70 12.31 13.23
CA PRO A 235 7.59 11.36 13.87
C PRO A 235 8.16 11.87 15.19
N PHE A 236 8.61 10.94 16.06
CA PHE A 236 9.30 11.32 17.30
C PHE A 236 10.62 12.06 17.06
N TRP A 237 11.31 11.80 15.94
CA TRP A 237 12.54 12.51 15.58
C TRP A 237 12.32 13.98 15.20
N ALA A 238 11.07 14.44 15.08
CA ALA A 238 10.76 15.86 15.06
C ALA A 238 11.18 16.59 16.35
N ILE A 239 11.35 15.85 17.45
CA ILE A 239 11.77 16.37 18.76
C ILE A 239 13.25 16.08 18.99
N GLU A 240 13.65 14.80 18.98
CA GLU A 240 15.03 14.39 19.21
C GLU A 240 15.35 12.98 18.69
N THR A 241 16.64 12.69 18.57
CA THR A 241 17.18 11.34 18.37
C THR A 241 18.27 11.04 19.40
N TRP A 242 18.52 9.77 19.65
CA TRP A 242 19.56 9.29 20.58
C TRP A 242 20.72 8.64 19.82
N ALA A 243 21.94 9.03 20.19
CA ALA A 243 23.17 8.46 19.64
C ALA A 243 23.46 7.03 20.15
N ASP A 244 22.80 6.62 21.22
CA ASP A 244 22.87 5.27 21.80
C ASP A 244 21.51 4.94 22.42
N VAL A 245 20.75 4.04 21.78
CA VAL A 245 19.48 3.51 22.30
C VAL A 245 19.65 2.15 22.97
N GLY A 246 20.89 1.79 23.33
CA GLY A 246 21.25 0.48 23.84
C GLY A 246 21.41 -0.53 22.71
N GLN A 247 21.01 -1.77 22.97
CA GLN A 247 21.16 -2.88 22.02
C GLN A 247 19.77 -3.40 21.63
N ASP A 248 19.50 -3.56 20.33
CA ASP A 248 18.26 -4.18 19.85
C ASP A 248 18.20 -5.68 20.20
N THR A 249 19.36 -6.33 20.27
CA THR A 249 19.50 -7.75 20.66
C THR A 249 20.46 -7.91 21.84
N PRO A 250 20.18 -8.78 22.82
CA PRO A 250 21.09 -9.03 23.94
C PRO A 250 22.51 -9.40 23.46
N GLY A 251 23.50 -8.57 23.81
CA GLY A 251 24.90 -8.76 23.42
C GLY A 251 25.27 -8.20 22.03
N GLY A 252 24.35 -7.49 21.37
CA GLY A 252 24.59 -6.84 20.07
C GLY A 252 25.38 -5.52 20.19
N PRO A 253 25.74 -4.87 19.07
CA PRO A 253 26.32 -3.53 19.11
C PRO A 253 25.31 -2.50 19.62
N ALA A 254 25.81 -1.39 20.17
CA ALA A 254 24.98 -0.23 20.47
C ALA A 254 24.37 0.32 19.17
N VAL A 255 23.13 0.76 19.25
CA VAL A 255 22.33 1.22 18.11
C VAL A 255 22.16 2.73 18.23
N ALA A 256 22.38 3.47 17.14
CA ALA A 256 22.11 4.91 17.05
C ALA A 256 20.87 5.14 16.18
N GLU A 257 20.01 6.07 16.56
CA GLU A 257 18.86 6.49 15.74
C GLU A 257 19.37 7.33 14.54
N PRO A 258 19.19 6.88 13.28
CA PRO A 258 19.83 7.49 12.12
C PRO A 258 19.06 8.69 11.55
N PHE A 259 17.91 9.04 12.14
CA PHE A 259 16.99 10.05 11.61
C PHE A 259 17.53 11.47 11.67
N LEU A 260 17.02 12.33 10.78
CA LEU A 260 17.31 13.76 10.80
C LEU A 260 16.48 14.46 11.88
N ALA A 261 17.07 14.63 13.07
CA ALA A 261 16.38 15.24 14.20
C ALA A 261 15.96 16.70 13.94
N LYS A 262 14.77 17.08 14.40
CA LYS A 262 14.26 18.47 14.54
C LYS A 262 13.96 19.24 13.25
N VAL A 263 14.48 18.81 12.10
CA VAL A 263 14.33 19.58 10.85
C VAL A 263 12.89 19.58 10.36
N CYS A 264 12.20 18.44 10.36
CA CYS A 264 10.81 18.32 9.91
C CYS A 264 9.84 19.20 10.73
N TRP A 265 10.16 19.53 12.00
CA TRP A 265 9.34 20.43 12.82
C TRP A 265 9.16 21.82 12.17
N THR A 266 10.18 22.32 11.47
CA THR A 266 10.07 23.61 10.76
C THR A 266 9.04 23.57 9.64
N TYR A 267 8.88 22.43 8.98
CA TYR A 267 7.91 22.22 7.91
C TYR A 267 6.52 21.87 8.46
N ILE A 268 6.43 21.18 9.61
CA ILE A 268 5.19 21.02 10.38
C ILE A 268 4.58 22.40 10.67
N LEU A 269 5.38 23.36 11.14
CA LEU A 269 4.90 24.73 11.40
C LEU A 269 4.39 25.43 10.13
N LYS A 270 5.01 25.20 8.97
CA LYS A 270 4.53 25.74 7.69
C LYS A 270 3.18 25.15 7.29
N VAL A 271 3.02 23.83 7.41
CA VAL A 271 1.73 23.17 7.12
C VAL A 271 0.64 23.68 8.06
N LEU A 272 0.93 23.88 9.35
CA LEU A 272 -0.02 24.48 10.30
C LEU A 272 -0.43 25.90 9.91
N GLN A 273 0.51 26.71 9.41
CA GLN A 273 0.21 28.05 8.90
C GLN A 273 -0.71 28.00 7.68
N TRP A 274 -0.44 27.09 6.73
CA TRP A 274 -1.28 26.91 5.56
C TRP A 274 -2.67 26.37 5.94
N ALA A 275 -2.75 25.37 6.82
CA ALA A 275 -4.01 24.83 7.31
C ALA A 275 -4.89 25.94 7.91
N ARG A 276 -4.30 26.82 8.73
CA ARG A 276 -5.00 28.02 9.23
C ARG A 276 -5.45 28.95 8.12
N LYS A 277 -4.55 29.28 7.18
CA LYS A 277 -4.84 30.18 6.06
C LYS A 277 -6.07 29.75 5.27
N TYR A 278 -6.30 28.45 5.13
CA TYR A 278 -7.43 27.88 4.39
C TYR A 278 -8.58 27.36 5.28
N GLY A 279 -8.53 27.59 6.60
CA GLY A 279 -9.60 27.20 7.54
C GLY A 279 -9.73 25.69 7.76
N LEU A 280 -8.64 24.93 7.64
CA LEU A 280 -8.58 23.49 7.88
C LEU A 280 -8.17 23.20 9.33
N ARG A 281 -8.90 22.30 10.00
CA ARG A 281 -8.54 21.77 11.33
C ARG A 281 -7.50 20.67 11.19
N VAL A 282 -6.68 20.48 12.23
CA VAL A 282 -5.59 19.51 12.22
C VAL A 282 -5.76 18.50 13.36
N GLU A 283 -5.76 17.22 13.00
CA GLU A 283 -5.38 16.15 13.90
C GLU A 283 -3.87 15.97 13.79
N LEU A 284 -3.14 16.33 14.84
CA LEU A 284 -1.71 16.06 14.92
C LEU A 284 -1.55 14.62 15.42
N ASP A 285 -0.88 13.76 14.68
CA ASP A 285 -0.80 12.33 15.01
C ASP A 285 0.65 11.91 15.27
N LEU A 286 0.95 11.47 16.51
CA LEU A 286 2.26 10.91 16.83
C LEU A 286 2.36 9.50 16.24
N HIS A 287 2.84 9.47 15.01
CA HIS A 287 2.74 8.30 14.14
C HIS A 287 3.89 7.32 14.36
N THR A 288 5.02 7.80 14.90
CA THR A 288 6.18 6.97 15.24
C THR A 288 6.61 7.21 16.68
N VAL A 289 7.01 6.15 17.37
CA VAL A 289 7.56 6.22 18.73
C VAL A 289 8.88 5.43 18.82
N PRO A 290 9.79 5.78 19.75
CA PRO A 290 11.05 5.07 19.91
C PRO A 290 10.87 3.56 20.07
N GLY A 291 11.65 2.78 19.32
CA GLY A 291 11.60 1.32 19.36
C GLY A 291 10.44 0.69 18.56
N SER A 292 9.62 1.48 17.86
CA SER A 292 8.44 1.03 17.10
C SER A 292 7.33 0.39 17.94
N GLN A 293 6.10 0.83 17.69
CA GLN A 293 4.88 0.34 18.33
C GLN A 293 4.20 -0.80 17.57
N ASN A 294 4.58 -1.06 16.31
CA ASN A 294 3.90 -2.05 15.46
C ASN A 294 4.84 -2.86 14.54
N GLY A 295 6.11 -2.47 14.44
CA GLY A 295 7.12 -3.17 13.63
C GLY A 295 6.90 -3.02 12.12
N TYR A 296 6.03 -2.12 11.68
CA TYR A 296 5.79 -1.81 10.27
C TYR A 296 6.68 -0.65 9.81
N ASN A 297 6.94 -0.55 8.51
CA ASN A 297 7.81 0.49 7.93
C ASN A 297 7.33 1.92 8.26
N HIS A 298 6.02 2.17 8.29
CA HIS A 298 5.43 3.46 8.63
C HIS A 298 5.57 3.84 10.12
N SER A 299 6.09 2.97 10.99
CA SER A 299 6.54 3.36 12.34
C SER A 299 7.98 3.90 12.36
N GLY A 300 8.60 4.03 11.19
CA GLY A 300 9.98 4.47 10.98
C GLY A 300 11.01 3.35 11.00
N LYS A 301 10.70 2.18 11.58
CA LYS A 301 11.59 1.01 11.66
C LYS A 301 10.81 -0.30 11.55
N LEU A 302 10.99 -1.01 10.44
CA LEU A 302 10.43 -2.33 10.17
C LEU A 302 11.10 -3.38 11.07
N GLY A 303 10.32 -4.33 11.58
CA GLY A 303 10.80 -5.48 12.34
C GLY A 303 10.32 -5.50 13.78
N GLN A 304 11.24 -5.27 14.72
CA GLN A 304 10.96 -5.51 16.14
C GLN A 304 10.12 -4.39 16.77
N ILE A 305 9.12 -4.79 17.57
CA ILE A 305 8.39 -3.91 18.48
C ILE A 305 9.14 -3.87 19.81
N ASN A 306 9.69 -2.71 20.17
CA ASN A 306 10.46 -2.48 21.39
C ASN A 306 9.90 -1.29 22.20
N TRP A 307 8.72 -0.78 21.84
CA TRP A 307 7.93 0.17 22.62
C TRP A 307 6.89 -0.58 23.45
N LEU A 308 6.85 -0.36 24.78
CA LEU A 308 6.07 -1.15 25.76
C LEU A 308 6.30 -2.68 25.72
N ASN A 309 7.31 -3.13 24.97
CA ASN A 309 7.66 -4.53 24.80
C ASN A 309 9.19 -4.67 24.80
N GLY A 310 9.71 -5.79 25.31
CA GLY A 310 11.16 -6.04 25.36
C GLY A 310 11.91 -5.23 26.43
N VAL A 311 13.24 -5.33 26.40
CA VAL A 311 14.14 -4.78 27.45
C VAL A 311 14.08 -3.25 27.50
N MET A 312 13.93 -2.59 26.34
CA MET A 312 13.81 -1.13 26.27
C MET A 312 12.37 -0.64 26.30
N GLY A 313 11.38 -1.53 26.46
CA GLY A 313 9.96 -1.21 26.37
C GLY A 313 9.51 -0.06 27.25
N VAL A 314 9.90 -0.08 28.53
CA VAL A 314 9.55 0.97 29.50
C VAL A 314 10.30 2.27 29.22
N ALA A 315 11.60 2.22 28.94
CA ALA A 315 12.39 3.41 28.64
C ALA A 315 11.88 4.13 27.38
N ASN A 316 11.52 3.38 26.33
CA ASN A 316 10.91 3.92 25.12
C ASN A 316 9.53 4.53 25.40
N ALA A 317 8.73 3.93 26.29
CA ALA A 317 7.45 4.48 26.71
C ALA A 317 7.61 5.78 27.52
N GLU A 318 8.59 5.86 28.43
CA GLU A 318 8.90 7.08 29.18
C GLU A 318 9.32 8.23 28.23
N ARG A 319 10.20 7.95 27.26
CA ARG A 319 10.54 8.92 26.19
C ARG A 319 9.30 9.39 25.45
N THR A 320 8.39 8.47 25.14
CA THR A 320 7.14 8.80 24.44
C THR A 320 6.25 9.72 25.27
N LEU A 321 6.14 9.50 26.59
CA LEU A 321 5.38 10.38 27.48
C LEU A 321 5.99 11.78 27.56
N ASP A 322 7.32 11.90 27.56
CA ASP A 322 8.00 13.19 27.50
C ASP A 322 7.73 13.94 26.18
N TYR A 323 7.66 13.22 25.07
CA TYR A 323 7.29 13.79 23.76
C TYR A 323 5.83 14.24 23.73
N ILE A 324 4.91 13.42 24.25
CA ILE A 324 3.49 13.77 24.41
C ILE A 324 3.35 15.03 25.26
N ARG A 325 4.09 15.13 26.36
CA ARG A 325 4.12 16.33 27.21
C ARG A 325 4.59 17.55 26.43
N ALA A 326 5.74 17.45 25.75
CA ALA A 326 6.33 18.53 24.96
C ALA A 326 5.37 19.04 23.87
N ILE A 327 4.76 18.12 23.12
CA ILE A 327 3.78 18.44 22.08
C ILE A 327 2.52 19.07 22.72
N THR A 328 2.04 18.53 23.84
CA THR A 328 0.86 19.07 24.53
C THR A 328 1.09 20.51 25.00
N GLU A 329 2.24 20.80 25.61
CA GLU A 329 2.61 22.17 26.01
C GLU A 329 2.62 23.12 24.78
N PHE A 330 3.07 22.64 23.62
CA PHE A 330 3.06 23.42 22.38
C PHE A 330 1.65 23.67 21.84
N ILE A 331 0.83 22.63 21.65
CA ILE A 331 -0.50 22.76 21.02
C ILE A 331 -1.54 23.40 21.94
N SER A 332 -1.25 23.52 23.24
CA SER A 332 -2.11 24.21 24.21
C SER A 332 -1.90 25.72 24.26
N GLN A 333 -0.94 26.25 23.49
CA GLN A 333 -0.77 27.70 23.37
C GLN A 333 -1.99 28.33 22.68
N PRO A 334 -2.38 29.57 23.03
CA PRO A 334 -3.54 30.26 22.45
C PRO A 334 -3.49 30.32 20.92
N GLU A 335 -2.29 30.37 20.35
CA GLU A 335 -2.06 30.37 18.92
C GLU A 335 -2.56 29.07 18.28
N TYR A 336 -2.45 27.90 18.92
CA TYR A 336 -2.66 26.60 18.28
C TYR A 336 -3.91 25.83 18.73
N VAL A 337 -4.49 26.19 19.89
CA VAL A 337 -5.58 25.44 20.52
C VAL A 337 -6.81 25.23 19.61
N ASP A 338 -7.16 26.24 18.81
CA ASP A 338 -8.30 26.19 17.87
C ASP A 338 -7.95 25.46 16.55
N LEU A 339 -6.67 25.46 16.18
CA LEU A 339 -6.19 24.84 14.94
C LEU A 339 -6.01 23.32 15.11
N ILE A 340 -5.57 22.88 16.29
CA ILE A 340 -5.23 21.48 16.59
C ILE A 340 -6.19 20.95 17.68
N PRO A 341 -7.47 20.69 17.34
CA PRO A 341 -8.45 20.18 18.30
C PRO A 341 -8.27 18.69 18.66
N MET A 342 -7.39 17.96 17.95
CA MET A 342 -7.12 16.54 18.17
C MET A 342 -5.61 16.25 18.21
N PHE A 343 -5.22 15.39 19.15
CA PHE A 343 -3.85 14.86 19.25
C PHE A 343 -3.88 13.32 19.33
N GLY A 344 -3.45 12.66 18.25
CA GLY A 344 -3.20 11.23 18.17
C GLY A 344 -1.96 10.84 18.96
N ILE A 345 -2.14 9.98 19.96
CA ILE A 345 -1.09 9.73 20.96
C ILE A 345 -0.09 8.69 20.50
N VAL A 346 -0.55 7.63 19.83
CA VAL A 346 0.28 6.61 19.18
C VAL A 346 -0.54 5.97 18.06
N ASN A 347 -0.07 6.09 16.82
CA ASN A 347 -0.67 5.42 15.68
C ASN A 347 -0.50 3.90 15.75
N GLU A 348 -1.57 3.14 15.48
CA GLU A 348 -1.49 1.70 15.17
C GLU A 348 -0.68 0.82 16.14
N ALA A 349 -0.69 1.08 17.45
CA ALA A 349 -0.01 0.22 18.42
C ALA A 349 -0.51 -1.24 18.36
N LEU A 350 0.38 -2.19 18.11
CA LEU A 350 -0.01 -3.59 17.88
C LEU A 350 -0.36 -4.30 19.19
N LEU A 351 -1.63 -4.27 19.57
CA LEU A 351 -2.13 -4.76 20.85
C LEU A 351 -1.85 -6.26 21.07
N THR A 352 -1.88 -7.07 20.02
CA THR A 352 -1.59 -8.52 20.08
C THR A 352 -0.17 -8.83 20.56
N THR A 353 0.77 -7.91 20.37
CA THR A 353 2.16 -8.04 20.85
C THR A 353 2.38 -7.30 22.18
N ILE A 354 1.88 -6.07 22.31
CA ILE A 354 2.13 -5.23 23.49
C ILE A 354 1.32 -5.68 24.72
N GLY A 355 0.08 -6.12 24.50
CA GLY A 355 -0.87 -6.44 25.56
C GLY A 355 -1.78 -5.26 25.92
N LYS A 356 -3.05 -5.58 26.19
CA LYS A 356 -4.09 -4.59 26.47
C LYS A 356 -3.85 -3.81 27.77
N ASP A 357 -3.37 -4.47 28.82
CA ASP A 357 -3.17 -3.83 30.13
C ASP A 357 -2.03 -2.81 30.09
N GLN A 358 -0.93 -3.16 29.41
CA GLN A 358 0.22 -2.29 29.19
C GLN A 358 -0.19 -1.04 28.41
N LEU A 359 -0.88 -1.24 27.28
CA LEU A 359 -1.33 -0.14 26.43
C LEU A 359 -2.36 0.74 27.14
N SER A 360 -3.33 0.15 27.85
CA SER A 360 -4.33 0.88 28.65
C SER A 360 -3.68 1.71 29.75
N SER A 361 -2.68 1.17 30.43
CA SER A 361 -1.94 1.88 31.49
C SER A 361 -1.14 3.05 30.93
N PHE A 362 -0.52 2.88 29.76
CA PHE A 362 0.17 3.96 29.06
C PHE A 362 -0.81 5.08 28.66
N TYR A 363 -1.95 4.73 28.06
CA TYR A 363 -2.96 5.73 27.68
C TYR A 363 -3.54 6.48 28.88
N LEU A 364 -3.74 5.82 30.03
CA LEU A 364 -4.13 6.52 31.27
C LEU A 364 -3.05 7.53 31.72
N GLN A 365 -1.77 7.17 31.63
CA GLN A 365 -0.68 8.09 31.98
C GLN A 365 -0.61 9.26 31.00
N ALA A 366 -0.71 9.01 29.70
CA ALA A 366 -0.77 10.05 28.67
C ALA A 366 -1.96 10.99 28.90
N TYR A 367 -3.15 10.44 29.20
CA TYR A 367 -4.34 11.22 29.56
C TYR A 367 -4.08 12.15 30.76
N ASN A 368 -3.51 11.62 31.85
CA ASN A 368 -3.20 12.41 33.04
C ASN A 368 -2.17 13.51 32.75
N THR A 369 -1.14 13.21 31.95
CA THR A 369 -0.16 14.19 31.50
C THR A 369 -0.82 15.31 30.72
N ILE A 370 -1.65 14.96 29.73
CA ILE A 370 -2.33 15.95 28.88
C ILE A 370 -3.25 16.82 29.72
N ARG A 371 -4.16 16.21 30.49
CA ARG A 371 -5.13 16.97 31.31
C ARG A 371 -4.48 17.73 32.46
N GLY A 372 -3.32 17.29 32.95
CA GLY A 372 -2.52 18.05 33.91
C GLY A 372 -1.97 19.35 33.34
N ILE A 373 -1.69 19.39 32.03
CA ILE A 373 -1.21 20.59 31.31
C ILE A 373 -2.40 21.45 30.89
N THR A 374 -3.40 20.82 30.26
CA THR A 374 -4.46 21.54 29.56
C THR A 374 -5.63 21.92 30.47
N GLY A 375 -5.82 21.20 31.57
CA GLY A 375 -7.07 21.21 32.34
C GLY A 375 -8.17 20.35 31.70
N ILE A 376 -9.33 20.31 32.37
CA ILE A 376 -10.52 19.55 31.94
C ILE A 376 -11.64 20.47 31.44
N GLY A 377 -12.54 19.94 30.61
CA GLY A 377 -13.71 20.65 30.10
C GLY A 377 -13.47 21.38 28.78
N GLN A 378 -14.55 21.81 28.13
CA GLN A 378 -14.50 22.42 26.80
C GLN A 378 -13.54 23.63 26.74
N GLY A 379 -12.75 23.71 25.67
CA GLY A 379 -11.75 24.76 25.44
C GLY A 379 -10.38 24.53 26.10
N ASN A 380 -10.24 23.55 26.99
CA ASN A 380 -9.01 23.29 27.75
C ASN A 380 -8.11 22.25 27.05
N GLY A 381 -7.64 22.50 25.83
CA GLY A 381 -6.79 21.59 25.03
C GLY A 381 -7.52 20.57 24.15
N PRO A 382 -6.80 19.64 23.49
CA PRO A 382 -7.34 18.79 22.44
C PRO A 382 -8.08 17.54 22.97
N TYR A 383 -8.83 16.91 22.09
CA TYR A 383 -9.18 15.50 22.23
C TYR A 383 -7.92 14.64 22.18
N MET A 384 -7.79 13.74 23.15
CA MET A 384 -6.78 12.68 23.11
C MET A 384 -7.31 11.55 22.24
N VAL A 385 -6.69 11.31 21.08
CA VAL A 385 -7.11 10.27 20.14
C VAL A 385 -6.26 9.01 20.36
N ILE A 386 -6.92 7.87 20.51
CA ILE A 386 -6.28 6.55 20.66
C ILE A 386 -6.74 5.61 19.54
N HIS A 387 -5.79 4.89 18.94
CA HIS A 387 -6.08 3.89 17.92
C HIS A 387 -6.59 2.57 18.54
N ASP A 388 -7.44 1.82 17.83
CA ASP A 388 -8.09 0.60 18.32
C ASP A 388 -7.14 -0.62 18.52
N GLY A 389 -5.89 -0.48 18.10
CA GLY A 389 -4.83 -1.47 18.22
C GLY A 389 -5.04 -2.75 17.39
N PHE A 390 -5.80 -2.66 16.30
CA PHE A 390 -6.17 -3.77 15.40
C PHE A 390 -7.03 -4.86 16.06
N THR A 391 -7.70 -4.54 17.15
CA THR A 391 -8.58 -5.49 17.85
C THR A 391 -10.07 -5.13 17.76
N GLY A 392 -10.36 -4.03 17.06
CA GLY A 392 -11.70 -3.50 16.87
C GLY A 392 -12.18 -2.63 18.03
N LEU A 393 -13.08 -1.71 17.70
CA LEU A 393 -13.60 -0.67 18.59
C LEU A 393 -14.27 -1.21 19.87
N ALA A 394 -14.92 -2.37 19.79
CA ALA A 394 -15.64 -2.96 20.92
C ALA A 394 -14.74 -3.27 22.13
N GLN A 395 -13.45 -3.49 21.91
CA GLN A 395 -12.49 -3.72 22.99
C GLN A 395 -12.30 -2.50 23.90
N TRP A 396 -12.58 -1.31 23.39
CA TRP A 396 -12.34 -0.04 24.09
C TRP A 396 -13.60 0.57 24.69
N ALA A 397 -14.79 -0.03 24.47
CA ALA A 397 -16.08 0.55 24.87
C ALA A 397 -16.19 0.98 26.34
N ASN A 398 -15.50 0.29 27.27
CA ASN A 398 -15.50 0.62 28.70
C ASN A 398 -14.14 1.15 29.19
N PHE A 399 -13.29 1.63 28.29
CA PHE A 399 -12.01 2.22 28.65
C PHE A 399 -12.23 3.65 29.15
N MET A 400 -11.92 3.88 30.43
CA MET A 400 -12.00 5.18 31.11
C MET A 400 -13.36 5.92 30.94
N PRO A 401 -14.49 5.31 31.33
CA PRO A 401 -15.79 5.94 31.19
C PRO A 401 -15.88 7.26 31.97
N GLY A 402 -16.40 8.30 31.32
CA GLY A 402 -16.53 9.65 31.91
C GLY A 402 -15.27 10.50 31.83
N SER A 403 -14.18 10.01 31.22
CA SER A 403 -13.00 10.81 30.95
C SER A 403 -13.28 11.96 29.98
N ASP A 404 -12.56 13.06 30.19
CA ASP A 404 -12.73 14.30 29.45
C ASP A 404 -12.02 14.26 28.08
N ARG A 405 -12.80 14.39 27.01
CA ARG A 405 -12.33 14.54 25.62
C ARG A 405 -11.33 13.46 25.20
N ILE A 406 -11.76 12.21 25.24
CA ILE A 406 -11.06 11.09 24.61
C ILE A 406 -11.81 10.67 23.35
N ALA A 407 -11.08 10.29 22.31
CA ALA A 407 -11.63 9.81 21.04
C ALA A 407 -10.98 8.49 20.63
N LEU A 408 -11.72 7.67 19.91
CA LEU A 408 -11.22 6.46 19.26
C LEU A 408 -10.97 6.69 17.77
N ASP A 409 -9.90 6.11 17.28
CA ASP A 409 -9.56 6.02 15.86
C ASP A 409 -9.51 4.54 15.42
N THR A 410 -10.01 4.26 14.23
CA THR A 410 -10.00 2.94 13.60
C THR A 410 -9.65 3.06 12.12
N HIS A 411 -8.95 2.06 11.60
CA HIS A 411 -8.40 2.09 10.25
C HIS A 411 -9.01 0.99 9.34
N PRO A 412 -10.25 1.17 8.85
CA PRO A 412 -10.90 0.19 8.01
C PRO A 412 -10.31 0.13 6.59
N TYR A 413 -9.79 -1.05 6.22
CA TYR A 413 -9.31 -1.33 4.87
C TYR A 413 -9.86 -2.67 4.35
N PHE A 414 -10.08 -2.74 3.03
CA PHE A 414 -10.31 -4.02 2.34
C PHE A 414 -9.00 -4.65 1.85
N ALA A 415 -8.03 -3.85 1.38
CA ALA A 415 -6.81 -4.35 0.74
C ALA A 415 -5.96 -5.31 1.60
N PHE A 416 -6.15 -5.33 2.92
CA PHE A 416 -5.30 -6.06 3.88
C PHE A 416 -6.04 -7.14 4.66
N ASP A 417 -7.25 -7.53 4.24
CA ASP A 417 -8.04 -8.58 4.88
C ASP A 417 -7.59 -10.01 4.52
N GLY A 418 -6.58 -10.13 3.65
CA GLY A 418 -6.04 -11.39 3.15
C GLY A 418 -6.89 -12.05 2.06
N ALA A 419 -7.98 -11.41 1.62
CA ALA A 419 -8.80 -11.87 0.51
C ALA A 419 -8.31 -11.28 -0.83
N ALA A 420 -8.53 -12.02 -1.92
CA ALA A 420 -8.09 -11.60 -3.26
C ALA A 420 -8.85 -10.37 -3.81
N ASN A 421 -10.01 -10.07 -3.23
CA ASN A 421 -10.84 -8.91 -3.52
C ASN A 421 -10.96 -8.53 -5.00
N THR A 422 -11.53 -9.44 -5.80
CA THR A 422 -11.54 -9.35 -7.27
C THR A 422 -12.85 -8.79 -7.86
N ALA A 423 -13.82 -8.41 -7.03
CA ALA A 423 -15.08 -7.90 -7.53
C ALA A 423 -14.91 -6.53 -8.23
N PRO A 424 -15.55 -6.32 -9.40
CA PRO A 424 -15.31 -5.12 -10.21
C PRO A 424 -15.88 -3.87 -9.54
N ILE A 425 -15.05 -2.83 -9.44
CA ILE A 425 -15.49 -1.50 -8.98
C ILE A 425 -16.34 -0.78 -10.03
N ALA A 426 -16.08 -1.04 -11.32
CA ALA A 426 -16.83 -0.48 -12.46
C ALA A 426 -18.14 -1.24 -12.75
N ALA A 427 -18.81 -1.72 -11.71
CA ALA A 427 -20.14 -2.30 -11.76
C ALA A 427 -21.10 -1.46 -10.90
N PRO A 428 -22.40 -1.44 -11.20
CA PRO A 428 -23.39 -0.78 -10.34
C PRO A 428 -23.23 -1.21 -8.89
N ALA A 429 -23.27 -0.24 -7.97
CA ALA A 429 -23.14 -0.49 -6.55
C ALA A 429 -24.29 -1.40 -6.08
N THR A 430 -23.94 -2.50 -5.42
CA THR A 430 -24.93 -3.46 -4.88
C THR A 430 -25.77 -2.74 -3.83
N GLY A 431 -27.10 -2.80 -3.95
CA GLY A 431 -28.02 -2.08 -3.06
C GLY A 431 -28.13 -0.57 -3.33
N GLY A 432 -27.44 -0.04 -4.35
CA GLY A 432 -27.63 1.33 -4.84
C GLY A 432 -28.80 1.46 -5.82
N ASP A 433 -29.04 2.67 -6.30
CA ASP A 433 -30.09 3.00 -7.28
C ASP A 433 -29.73 2.64 -8.74
N GLY A 434 -28.58 2.00 -8.95
CA GLY A 434 -28.04 1.62 -10.26
C GLY A 434 -27.28 2.74 -10.99
N THR A 435 -27.21 3.96 -10.44
CA THR A 435 -26.49 5.09 -11.04
C THR A 435 -25.05 5.21 -10.55
N MET A 436 -24.80 4.80 -9.30
CA MET A 436 -23.47 4.79 -8.71
C MET A 436 -22.73 3.49 -9.04
N LEU A 437 -21.46 3.62 -9.41
CA LEU A 437 -20.54 2.48 -9.55
C LEU A 437 -19.85 2.20 -8.22
N GLY A 438 -19.47 0.94 -8.01
CA GLY A 438 -18.75 0.50 -6.82
C GLY A 438 -18.79 -1.01 -6.59
N GLY A 439 -19.55 -1.77 -7.39
CA GLY A 439 -19.69 -3.22 -7.20
C GLY A 439 -20.25 -3.56 -5.81
N PRO A 440 -19.75 -4.61 -5.13
CA PRO A 440 -20.22 -4.97 -3.79
C PRO A 440 -19.62 -4.10 -2.66
N TRP A 441 -18.55 -3.36 -2.95
CA TRP A 441 -17.69 -2.74 -1.92
C TRP A 441 -18.41 -1.72 -1.03
N PRO A 442 -19.25 -0.79 -1.56
CA PRO A 442 -19.97 0.16 -0.71
C PRO A 442 -20.91 -0.53 0.29
N LEU A 443 -21.66 -1.55 -0.14
CA LEU A 443 -22.56 -2.29 0.74
C LEU A 443 -21.78 -3.10 1.78
N GLN A 444 -20.65 -3.70 1.39
CA GLN A 444 -19.77 -4.38 2.33
C GLN A 444 -19.22 -3.43 3.39
N ALA A 445 -18.79 -2.23 3.00
CA ALA A 445 -18.33 -1.21 3.95
C ALA A 445 -19.44 -0.79 4.92
N CYS A 446 -20.65 -0.54 4.40
CA CYS A 446 -21.82 -0.25 5.22
C CYS A 446 -22.14 -1.36 6.23
N ASN A 447 -21.99 -2.63 5.83
CA ASN A 447 -22.29 -3.77 6.70
C ASN A 447 -21.16 -4.08 7.70
N ALA A 448 -19.90 -3.94 7.28
CA ALA A 448 -18.74 -4.34 8.07
C ALA A 448 -18.28 -3.24 9.04
N TRP A 449 -18.32 -1.97 8.63
CA TRP A 449 -17.74 -0.87 9.41
C TRP A 449 -18.81 0.01 10.07
N GLY A 450 -19.95 0.19 9.40
CA GLY A 450 -21.05 1.05 9.86
C GLY A 450 -21.57 0.70 11.27
N PRO A 451 -21.96 -0.57 11.53
CA PRO A 451 -22.45 -0.98 12.84
C PRO A 451 -21.42 -0.78 13.96
N ASP A 452 -20.16 -1.14 13.72
CA ASP A 452 -19.11 -1.04 14.74
C ASP A 452 -18.80 0.42 15.09
N GLN A 453 -18.73 1.31 14.09
CA GLN A 453 -18.60 2.74 14.35
C GLN A 453 -19.80 3.31 15.08
N ASN A 454 -21.03 2.96 14.70
CA ASN A 454 -22.24 3.44 15.37
C ASN A 454 -22.31 2.98 16.84
N ASN A 455 -21.94 1.73 17.09
CA ASN A 455 -21.87 1.17 18.44
C ASN A 455 -20.79 1.87 19.27
N SER A 456 -19.61 2.10 18.69
CA SER A 456 -18.54 2.84 19.36
C SER A 456 -18.96 4.27 19.69
N ARG A 457 -19.61 4.97 18.75
CA ARG A 457 -20.08 6.34 18.99
C ARG A 457 -21.11 6.45 20.11
N SER A 458 -21.90 5.40 20.28
CA SER A 458 -22.90 5.33 21.36
C SER A 458 -22.28 4.96 22.71
N ASN A 459 -21.30 4.06 22.72
CA ASN A 459 -20.74 3.48 23.95
C ASN A 459 -19.50 4.21 24.47
N PHE A 460 -18.65 4.71 23.58
CA PHE A 460 -17.38 5.37 23.90
C PHE A 460 -17.46 6.89 23.76
N GLY A 461 -18.02 7.39 22.65
CA GLY A 461 -18.11 8.82 22.35
C GLY A 461 -17.53 9.15 20.97
N VAL A 462 -16.64 10.14 20.87
CA VAL A 462 -16.07 10.51 19.57
C VAL A 462 -15.30 9.31 19.00
N THR A 463 -15.70 8.84 17.83
CA THR A 463 -15.02 7.76 17.09
C THR A 463 -14.94 8.14 15.62
N ILE A 464 -13.72 8.14 15.09
CA ILE A 464 -13.39 8.48 13.71
C ILE A 464 -12.83 7.26 12.98
N ALA A 465 -12.95 7.27 11.64
CA ALA A 465 -12.08 6.46 10.80
C ALA A 465 -10.98 7.37 10.26
N GLY A 466 -9.86 7.43 10.99
CA GLY A 466 -8.71 8.28 10.68
C GLY A 466 -7.97 7.82 9.44
N GLU A 467 -8.07 6.54 9.08
CA GLU A 467 -7.52 6.00 7.84
C GLU A 467 -8.47 5.03 7.13
N PHE A 468 -8.59 5.19 5.82
CA PHE A 468 -9.26 4.26 4.91
C PHE A 468 -8.82 4.59 3.48
N SER A 469 -9.05 3.68 2.52
CA SER A 469 -8.78 3.97 1.12
C SER A 469 -9.77 3.29 0.18
N ASN A 470 -9.74 3.68 -1.09
CA ASN A 470 -10.42 2.97 -2.17
C ASN A 470 -9.64 1.73 -2.65
N GLY A 471 -8.49 1.42 -2.02
CA GLY A 471 -7.74 0.20 -2.30
C GLY A 471 -8.52 -1.01 -1.84
N PHE A 472 -9.04 -1.78 -2.79
CA PHE A 472 -9.76 -3.02 -2.51
C PHE A 472 -8.85 -4.25 -2.64
N ASN A 473 -7.71 -4.17 -3.33
CA ASN A 473 -6.68 -5.23 -3.42
C ASN A 473 -5.26 -4.64 -3.51
N ASP A 474 -4.26 -5.52 -3.63
CA ASP A 474 -2.81 -5.24 -3.67
C ASP A 474 -2.18 -5.38 -5.09
N CYS A 475 -2.93 -5.12 -6.17
CA CYS A 475 -2.52 -5.42 -7.56
C CYS A 475 -1.43 -4.50 -8.17
N GLY A 476 -0.70 -5.04 -9.17
CA GLY A 476 0.25 -4.30 -10.03
C GLY A 476 -0.35 -3.80 -11.37
N LEU A 477 0.32 -2.85 -12.04
CA LEU A 477 -0.10 -2.30 -13.34
C LEU A 477 0.44 -3.12 -14.52
N TYR A 478 -0.44 -3.73 -15.32
CA TYR A 478 -0.07 -4.44 -16.54
C TYR A 478 -0.16 -3.53 -17.76
N VAL A 479 0.98 -3.32 -18.41
CA VAL A 479 1.13 -2.46 -19.59
C VAL A 479 1.31 -3.32 -20.84
N ARG A 480 0.47 -3.11 -21.86
CA ARG A 480 0.44 -3.91 -23.08
C ARG A 480 0.39 -3.05 -24.35
N PRO A 481 1.54 -2.77 -24.97
CA PRO A 481 1.60 -2.20 -26.31
C PRO A 481 0.93 -3.12 -27.33
N THR A 482 0.06 -2.57 -28.16
CA THR A 482 -0.73 -3.30 -29.16
C THR A 482 -0.74 -2.53 -30.48
N MET A 483 -0.57 -3.24 -31.59
CA MET A 483 -0.53 -2.65 -32.93
C MET A 483 -1.64 -3.22 -33.80
N ILE A 484 -2.33 -2.36 -34.55
CA ILE A 484 -3.35 -2.74 -35.54
C ILE A 484 -3.06 -2.08 -36.90
N GLY A 485 -3.38 -2.76 -38.00
CA GLY A 485 -3.34 -2.16 -39.34
C GLY A 485 -4.52 -1.23 -39.55
N THR A 486 -4.28 -0.05 -40.13
CA THR A 486 -5.28 1.03 -40.24
C THR A 486 -5.44 1.57 -41.67
N ARG A 487 -5.09 0.76 -42.67
CA ARG A 487 -5.29 1.12 -44.09
C ARG A 487 -6.77 1.43 -44.35
N PRO A 488 -7.10 2.49 -45.11
CA PRO A 488 -8.48 2.90 -45.37
C PRO A 488 -9.24 1.98 -46.36
N SER A 489 -8.59 0.94 -46.89
CA SER A 489 -9.18 -0.01 -47.83
C SER A 489 -9.07 -1.45 -47.33
N LEU A 490 -10.12 -2.23 -47.58
CA LEU A 490 -10.16 -3.67 -47.32
C LEU A 490 -9.46 -4.41 -48.46
N GLY A 491 -8.39 -5.16 -48.15
CA GLY A 491 -7.66 -5.97 -49.13
C GLY A 491 -6.66 -6.91 -48.46
N VAL A 492 -6.34 -8.02 -49.14
CA VAL A 492 -5.36 -9.02 -48.65
C VAL A 492 -3.97 -8.63 -49.14
N ALA A 493 -3.40 -7.61 -48.52
CA ALA A 493 -2.02 -7.16 -48.75
C ALA A 493 -1.41 -6.72 -47.41
N ALA A 494 -0.08 -6.68 -47.32
CA ALA A 494 0.59 -6.12 -46.16
C ALA A 494 0.14 -4.67 -45.93
N SER A 495 -0.21 -4.33 -44.68
CA SER A 495 -0.61 -2.97 -44.33
C SER A 495 0.59 -2.04 -44.39
N ASP A 496 0.41 -0.86 -44.98
CA ASP A 496 1.36 0.26 -45.01
C ASP A 496 1.03 1.34 -43.97
N HIS A 497 -0.06 1.17 -43.23
CA HIS A 497 -0.49 2.04 -42.12
C HIS A 497 -0.76 1.19 -40.88
N ALA A 498 -0.32 1.66 -39.71
CA ALA A 498 -0.62 1.00 -38.45
C ALA A 498 -0.80 2.02 -37.32
N THR A 499 -1.57 1.64 -36.31
CA THR A 499 -1.71 2.36 -35.04
C THR A 499 -1.14 1.51 -33.92
N LEU A 500 -0.17 2.06 -33.21
CA LEU A 500 0.28 1.56 -31.92
C LEU A 500 -0.54 2.26 -30.83
N TYR A 501 -1.13 1.48 -29.94
CA TYR A 501 -1.79 1.97 -28.74
C TYR A 501 -1.37 1.11 -27.55
N VAL A 502 -1.42 1.68 -26.34
CA VAL A 502 -1.01 0.99 -25.12
C VAL A 502 -2.23 0.75 -24.26
N ILE A 503 -2.43 -0.50 -23.86
CA ILE A 503 -3.48 -0.90 -22.91
C ILE A 503 -2.83 -0.96 -21.53
N CYS A 504 -3.36 -0.22 -20.56
CA CYS A 504 -2.95 -0.28 -19.16
C CYS A 504 -4.12 -0.83 -18.33
N CYS A 505 -3.90 -1.90 -17.57
CA CYS A 505 -4.92 -2.46 -16.69
C CYS A 505 -4.32 -2.98 -15.38
N PRO A 506 -5.00 -2.83 -14.23
CA PRO A 506 -4.57 -3.51 -13.01
C PRO A 506 -4.65 -5.02 -13.23
N THR A 507 -3.65 -5.76 -12.75
CA THR A 507 -3.61 -7.23 -12.88
C THR A 507 -3.32 -7.86 -11.53
N GLY A 508 -4.24 -8.73 -11.11
CA GLY A 508 -4.11 -9.60 -9.96
C GLY A 508 -3.97 -11.06 -10.38
N PRO A 509 -4.30 -12.02 -9.49
CA PRO A 509 -4.21 -13.44 -9.77
C PRO A 509 -4.99 -13.84 -11.04
N TYR A 510 -4.30 -14.40 -12.04
CA TYR A 510 -4.87 -14.68 -13.37
C TYR A 510 -5.88 -15.84 -13.38
N PHE A 511 -5.70 -16.85 -12.52
CA PHE A 511 -6.59 -18.01 -12.42
C PHE A 511 -7.42 -17.96 -11.14
N ARG A 512 -8.72 -18.28 -11.25
CA ARG A 512 -9.66 -18.37 -10.11
C ARG A 512 -9.44 -19.60 -9.23
N THR A 513 -8.32 -20.30 -9.37
CA THR A 513 -8.02 -21.55 -8.64
C THR A 513 -7.55 -21.31 -7.21
N GLY A 514 -7.21 -20.07 -6.84
CA GLY A 514 -6.61 -19.74 -5.55
C GLY A 514 -5.29 -20.50 -5.37
N ALA A 515 -5.08 -21.09 -4.19
CA ALA A 515 -3.88 -21.88 -3.87
C ALA A 515 -3.92 -23.34 -4.39
N ARG A 516 -4.67 -23.65 -5.46
CA ARG A 516 -4.71 -24.99 -6.09
C ARG A 516 -3.97 -25.01 -7.44
N PRO A 517 -3.24 -26.10 -7.75
CA PRO A 517 -2.56 -26.23 -9.03
C PRO A 517 -3.55 -26.43 -10.19
N LEU A 518 -3.10 -26.08 -11.40
CA LEU A 518 -3.88 -26.20 -12.62
C LEU A 518 -4.12 -27.66 -13.00
N SER A 519 -5.31 -27.94 -13.53
CA SER A 519 -5.64 -29.17 -14.24
C SER A 519 -5.67 -28.91 -15.75
N LEU A 520 -4.95 -29.72 -16.53
CA LEU A 520 -4.84 -29.56 -17.99
C LEU A 520 -5.52 -30.71 -18.73
N MET A 521 -6.27 -30.43 -19.79
CA MET A 521 -6.75 -31.44 -20.73
C MET A 521 -5.88 -31.45 -21.98
N ALA A 522 -5.21 -32.56 -22.28
CA ALA A 522 -4.41 -32.73 -23.49
C ALA A 522 -5.32 -32.89 -24.72
N VAL A 523 -5.19 -32.00 -25.70
CA VAL A 523 -6.05 -31.95 -26.90
C VAL A 523 -5.19 -31.91 -28.16
N GLY A 524 -5.36 -32.92 -29.01
CA GLY A 524 -4.69 -32.99 -30.33
C GLY A 524 -5.63 -32.79 -31.52
N GLU A 525 -6.94 -32.96 -31.35
CA GLU A 525 -7.92 -32.76 -32.44
C GLU A 525 -8.08 -31.30 -32.86
N HIS A 526 -7.79 -30.38 -31.94
CA HIS A 526 -7.86 -28.94 -32.17
C HIS A 526 -6.47 -28.33 -32.06
N ILE A 527 -6.00 -27.74 -33.15
CA ILE A 527 -4.67 -27.14 -33.23
C ILE A 527 -4.78 -25.64 -32.98
N ARG A 528 -4.08 -25.15 -31.93
CA ARG A 528 -3.98 -23.72 -31.64
C ARG A 528 -3.22 -22.97 -32.74
N ALA A 529 -2.08 -23.51 -33.15
CA ALA A 529 -1.17 -22.87 -34.10
C ALA A 529 -0.49 -23.91 -34.99
N TRP A 530 -0.36 -23.59 -36.28
CA TRP A 530 0.20 -24.48 -37.30
C TRP A 530 1.66 -24.12 -37.64
N PRO A 531 2.53 -25.10 -37.97
CA PRO A 531 3.88 -24.82 -38.46
C PRO A 531 3.88 -23.90 -39.69
N GLY A 532 4.69 -22.84 -39.66
CA GLY A 532 4.69 -21.80 -40.70
C GLY A 532 3.53 -20.80 -40.62
N GLY A 533 2.64 -20.95 -39.63
CA GLY A 533 1.57 -20.00 -39.32
C GLY A 533 2.05 -18.89 -38.39
N THR A 534 1.14 -18.40 -37.55
CA THR A 534 1.35 -17.22 -36.70
C THR A 534 1.62 -17.54 -35.23
N GLY A 535 1.87 -18.80 -34.86
CA GLY A 535 1.98 -19.25 -33.47
C GLY A 535 3.03 -18.50 -32.63
N GLY A 536 4.16 -18.17 -33.27
CA GLY A 536 5.24 -17.37 -32.70
C GLY A 536 4.91 -15.90 -32.40
N TYR A 537 3.69 -15.44 -32.70
CA TYR A 537 3.26 -14.05 -32.53
C TYR A 537 1.98 -13.97 -31.68
N LYS A 538 1.82 -12.88 -30.91
CA LYS A 538 0.66 -12.64 -30.05
C LYS A 538 -0.53 -12.07 -30.85
N LEU A 539 -1.10 -12.86 -31.76
CA LEU A 539 -2.21 -12.44 -32.63
C LEU A 539 -3.55 -13.04 -32.18
N ALA A 540 -4.63 -12.25 -32.26
CA ALA A 540 -5.98 -12.69 -31.87
C ALA A 540 -6.43 -13.96 -32.61
N GLY A 541 -6.01 -14.14 -33.86
CA GLY A 541 -6.31 -15.33 -34.67
C GLY A 541 -5.79 -16.64 -34.09
N ASN A 542 -4.75 -16.61 -33.23
CA ASN A 542 -4.25 -17.81 -32.55
C ASN A 542 -5.11 -18.20 -31.32
N TYR A 543 -5.98 -17.31 -30.84
CA TYR A 543 -6.73 -17.50 -29.59
C TYR A 543 -8.22 -17.69 -29.83
N ALA A 544 -8.82 -17.02 -30.81
CA ALA A 544 -10.25 -17.20 -31.09
C ALA A 544 -10.66 -18.69 -31.31
N PRO A 545 -9.86 -19.51 -32.04
CA PRO A 545 -10.17 -20.93 -32.22
C PRO A 545 -10.06 -21.77 -30.95
N THR A 546 -9.40 -21.28 -29.89
CA THR A 546 -9.16 -22.06 -28.67
C THR A 546 -10.33 -22.06 -27.70
N PHE A 547 -11.31 -21.16 -27.88
CA PHE A 547 -12.43 -21.03 -26.94
C PHE A 547 -13.34 -22.25 -26.89
N LEU A 548 -13.59 -22.91 -28.02
CA LEU A 548 -14.40 -24.14 -28.03
C LEU A 548 -13.69 -25.28 -27.28
N PRO A 549 -12.43 -25.65 -27.61
CA PRO A 549 -11.68 -26.64 -26.83
C PRO A 549 -11.60 -26.30 -25.34
N GLN A 550 -11.38 -25.03 -24.99
CA GLN A 550 -11.32 -24.58 -23.60
C GLN A 550 -12.67 -24.77 -22.88
N LYS A 551 -13.80 -24.53 -23.56
CA LYS A 551 -15.14 -24.79 -23.01
C LYS A 551 -15.37 -26.28 -22.78
N LEU A 552 -14.91 -27.14 -23.70
CA LEU A 552 -15.02 -28.60 -23.56
C LEU A 552 -14.15 -29.13 -22.40
N ALA A 553 -12.91 -28.64 -22.28
CA ALA A 553 -12.02 -28.97 -21.16
C ALA A 553 -12.64 -28.56 -19.81
N ALA A 554 -13.21 -27.36 -19.72
CA ALA A 554 -13.91 -26.88 -18.52
C ALA A 554 -15.11 -27.77 -18.16
N LYS A 555 -15.90 -28.20 -19.16
CA LYS A 555 -17.03 -29.14 -18.94
C LYS A 555 -16.54 -30.50 -18.43
N ALA A 556 -15.35 -30.94 -18.82
CA ALA A 556 -14.68 -32.14 -18.31
C ALA A 556 -13.95 -31.91 -16.97
N GLY A 557 -14.05 -30.72 -16.37
CA GLY A 557 -13.48 -30.39 -15.06
C GLY A 557 -12.00 -29.97 -15.08
N TYR A 558 -11.45 -29.61 -16.24
CA TYR A 558 -10.07 -29.13 -16.37
C TYR A 558 -10.03 -27.60 -16.48
N ASP A 559 -9.00 -26.98 -15.90
CA ASP A 559 -8.85 -25.53 -15.85
C ASP A 559 -8.35 -24.96 -17.19
N GLN A 560 -7.49 -25.68 -17.91
CA GLN A 560 -6.88 -25.25 -19.18
C GLN A 560 -6.66 -26.44 -20.14
N VAL A 561 -6.32 -26.14 -21.39
CA VAL A 561 -5.95 -27.12 -22.42
C VAL A 561 -4.42 -27.25 -22.51
N LEU A 562 -3.88 -28.46 -22.55
CA LEU A 562 -2.52 -28.74 -23.01
C LEU A 562 -2.58 -29.04 -24.52
N TRP A 563 -2.02 -28.17 -25.34
CA TRP A 563 -2.09 -28.28 -26.80
C TRP A 563 -1.09 -29.32 -27.30
N LEU A 564 -1.61 -30.26 -28.09
CA LEU A 564 -0.79 -31.23 -28.82
C LEU A 564 -0.79 -30.89 -30.31
N LEU A 565 0.35 -31.09 -30.95
CA LEU A 565 0.46 -31.14 -32.40
C LEU A 565 0.92 -32.55 -32.77
N GLU A 566 -0.01 -33.34 -33.31
CA GLU A 566 0.09 -34.80 -33.32
C GLU A 566 0.13 -35.30 -31.86
N ASP A 567 1.22 -35.96 -31.44
CA ASP A 567 1.45 -36.39 -30.05
C ASP A 567 2.41 -35.45 -29.28
N ARG A 568 2.95 -34.43 -29.95
CA ARG A 568 3.97 -33.53 -29.41
C ARG A 568 3.34 -32.46 -28.55
N VAL A 569 3.86 -32.27 -27.34
CA VAL A 569 3.43 -31.19 -26.45
C VAL A 569 3.91 -29.84 -27.00
N THR A 570 3.07 -28.81 -26.94
CA THR A 570 3.42 -27.45 -27.41
C THR A 570 3.29 -26.40 -26.30
N GLU A 571 2.09 -25.93 -26.01
CA GLU A 571 1.77 -24.93 -24.98
C GLU A 571 0.59 -25.38 -24.12
N ALA A 572 0.35 -24.71 -23.00
CA ALA A 572 -0.82 -24.92 -22.15
C ALA A 572 -1.66 -23.63 -22.11
N GLY A 573 -2.87 -23.65 -22.69
CA GLY A 573 -3.74 -22.49 -22.80
C GLY A 573 -3.05 -21.36 -23.58
N ALA A 574 -2.70 -20.29 -22.86
CA ALA A 574 -1.96 -19.14 -23.40
C ALA A 574 -0.53 -19.01 -22.82
N MET A 575 0.03 -20.12 -22.33
CA MET A 575 1.27 -20.21 -21.57
C MET A 575 2.21 -21.27 -22.13
N ASN A 576 3.51 -21.11 -21.90
CA ASN A 576 4.49 -22.16 -22.17
C ASN A 576 4.39 -23.25 -21.10
N PHE A 577 4.66 -24.50 -21.47
CA PHE A 577 4.62 -25.65 -20.57
C PHE A 577 6.02 -26.18 -20.27
N PHE A 578 6.24 -26.60 -19.03
CA PHE A 578 7.48 -27.16 -18.53
C PHE A 578 7.23 -28.47 -17.78
N ALA A 579 8.11 -29.45 -17.97
CA ALA A 579 8.14 -30.70 -17.22
C ALA A 579 9.50 -30.88 -16.54
N VAL A 580 9.49 -31.28 -15.27
CA VAL A 580 10.70 -31.56 -14.48
C VAL A 580 10.86 -33.06 -14.32
N VAL A 581 11.93 -33.61 -14.88
CA VAL A 581 12.17 -35.05 -14.98
C VAL A 581 13.46 -35.43 -14.29
N LYS A 582 13.40 -36.43 -13.41
CA LYS A 582 14.56 -36.97 -12.72
C LYS A 582 15.44 -37.80 -13.67
N ARG A 583 16.74 -37.53 -13.63
CA ARG A 583 17.80 -38.28 -14.32
C ARG A 583 18.32 -39.43 -13.46
N GLU A 584 19.04 -40.36 -14.08
CA GLU A 584 19.64 -41.52 -13.37
C GLU A 584 20.75 -41.10 -12.39
N ASP A 585 21.45 -40.01 -12.69
CA ASP A 585 22.52 -39.42 -11.86
C ASP A 585 21.99 -38.63 -10.66
N GLY A 586 20.67 -38.45 -10.55
CA GLY A 586 20.01 -37.71 -9.48
C GLY A 586 19.77 -36.22 -9.78
N ASP A 587 20.31 -35.71 -10.88
CA ASP A 587 20.06 -34.34 -11.36
C ASP A 587 18.71 -34.25 -12.10
N LEU A 588 18.32 -33.04 -12.50
CA LEU A 588 17.00 -32.77 -13.09
C LEU A 588 17.09 -32.22 -14.51
N ASP A 589 16.27 -32.77 -15.40
CA ASP A 589 15.96 -32.20 -16.72
C ASP A 589 14.71 -31.31 -16.61
N ILE A 590 14.80 -30.07 -17.10
CA ILE A 590 13.70 -29.12 -17.12
C ILE A 590 13.35 -28.85 -18.59
N LEU A 591 12.32 -29.54 -19.05
CA LEU A 591 11.97 -29.67 -20.46
C LEU A 591 10.88 -28.68 -20.85
N THR A 592 11.09 -27.96 -21.96
CA THR A 592 10.04 -27.18 -22.64
C THR A 592 10.16 -27.39 -24.15
N SER A 593 9.05 -27.25 -24.87
CA SER A 593 9.03 -27.47 -26.32
C SER A 593 9.82 -26.39 -27.07
N PRO A 594 10.44 -26.71 -28.23
CA PRO A 594 11.31 -25.80 -28.95
C PRO A 594 10.49 -24.72 -29.69
N LEU A 595 11.14 -23.60 -30.03
CA LEU A 595 10.53 -22.50 -30.77
C LEU A 595 10.52 -22.78 -32.28
N ASP A 596 9.60 -23.62 -32.74
CA ASP A 596 9.43 -24.00 -34.16
C ASP A 596 8.41 -23.14 -34.93
N GLY A 597 7.98 -22.03 -34.33
CA GLY A 597 6.98 -21.11 -34.88
C GLY A 597 5.53 -21.42 -34.49
N THR A 598 5.27 -22.54 -33.80
CA THR A 598 3.94 -22.87 -33.26
C THR A 598 3.70 -22.32 -31.84
N ILE A 599 4.78 -21.95 -31.16
CA ILE A 599 4.81 -21.54 -29.76
C ILE A 599 5.22 -20.07 -29.66
N LEU A 600 4.60 -19.32 -28.74
CA LEU A 600 5.04 -17.96 -28.45
C LEU A 600 6.35 -18.01 -27.64
N PRO A 601 7.44 -17.34 -28.08
CA PRO A 601 8.73 -17.40 -27.38
C PRO A 601 8.69 -16.99 -25.91
N GLY A 602 7.92 -15.94 -25.58
CA GLY A 602 7.64 -15.49 -24.21
C GLY A 602 8.89 -15.05 -23.42
N VAL A 603 8.98 -13.77 -23.03
CA VAL A 603 10.08 -13.28 -22.18
C VAL A 603 10.19 -14.06 -20.87
N THR A 604 9.06 -14.39 -20.24
CA THR A 604 9.05 -15.19 -19.00
C THR A 604 9.64 -16.58 -19.19
N ARG A 605 9.41 -17.24 -20.33
CA ARG A 605 9.99 -18.56 -20.65
C ARG A 605 11.50 -18.46 -20.78
N ASP A 606 11.98 -17.48 -21.54
CA ASP A 606 13.41 -17.21 -21.70
C ASP A 606 14.09 -16.91 -20.36
N SER A 607 13.42 -16.13 -19.52
CA SER A 607 13.85 -15.86 -18.15
C SER A 607 14.00 -17.13 -17.31
N MET A 608 13.03 -18.06 -17.39
CA MET A 608 13.12 -19.34 -16.66
C MET A 608 14.35 -20.12 -17.12
N LEU A 609 14.53 -20.32 -18.42
CA LEU A 609 15.65 -21.09 -18.98
C LEU A 609 17.00 -20.51 -18.56
N THR A 610 17.11 -19.18 -18.58
CA THR A 610 18.32 -18.47 -18.14
C THR A 610 18.58 -18.64 -16.65
N LEU A 611 17.57 -18.48 -15.80
CA LEU A 611 17.70 -18.64 -14.34
C LEU A 611 18.03 -20.09 -13.94
N ILE A 612 17.45 -21.06 -14.65
CA ILE A 612 17.77 -22.49 -14.48
C ILE A 612 19.24 -22.74 -14.84
N ALA A 613 19.70 -22.28 -16.01
CA ALA A 613 21.09 -22.44 -16.45
C ALA A 613 22.10 -21.75 -15.51
N ALA A 614 21.70 -20.65 -14.89
CA ALA A 614 22.52 -19.90 -13.94
C ALA A 614 22.64 -20.59 -12.57
N HIS A 615 21.75 -21.52 -12.23
CA HIS A 615 21.74 -22.19 -10.93
C HIS A 615 23.06 -22.94 -10.66
N GLY A 616 23.66 -22.70 -9.49
CA GLY A 616 24.91 -23.34 -9.08
C GLY A 616 26.17 -22.77 -9.73
N SER A 617 26.04 -21.80 -10.65
CA SER A 617 27.18 -21.18 -11.34
C SER A 617 27.22 -19.66 -11.15
N LYS A 618 26.20 -18.93 -11.61
CA LYS A 618 26.08 -17.48 -11.51
C LYS A 618 25.06 -17.03 -10.46
N SER A 619 24.10 -17.89 -10.16
CA SER A 619 22.99 -17.62 -9.25
C SER A 619 22.63 -18.85 -8.45
N SER A 620 21.81 -18.67 -7.43
CA SER A 620 21.15 -19.77 -6.74
C SER A 620 19.64 -19.56 -6.75
N LEU A 621 18.93 -20.68 -6.88
CA LEU A 621 17.49 -20.74 -6.73
C LEU A 621 17.25 -21.14 -5.27
N ARG A 622 16.39 -20.39 -4.58
CA ARG A 622 16.18 -20.55 -3.15
C ARG A 622 15.67 -21.96 -2.85
N ASN A 623 16.16 -22.55 -1.76
CA ASN A 623 15.79 -23.89 -1.30
C ASN A 623 16.10 -25.03 -2.30
N ILE A 624 16.85 -24.75 -3.37
CA ILE A 624 17.43 -25.75 -4.26
C ILE A 624 18.92 -25.86 -3.93
N PRO A 625 19.40 -27.04 -3.51
CA PRO A 625 20.82 -27.24 -3.21
C PRO A 625 21.68 -26.94 -4.43
N THR A 626 22.73 -26.13 -4.27
CA THR A 626 23.65 -25.79 -5.37
C THR A 626 24.42 -27.00 -5.92
N SER A 627 24.42 -28.12 -5.20
CA SER A 627 24.95 -29.40 -5.67
C SER A 627 24.04 -30.11 -6.67
N LEU A 628 22.75 -29.77 -6.71
CA LEU A 628 21.78 -30.34 -7.65
C LEU A 628 21.86 -29.58 -8.97
N LYS A 629 22.23 -30.25 -10.05
CA LYS A 629 22.29 -29.59 -11.36
C LYS A 629 20.93 -29.60 -12.04
N LEU A 630 20.63 -28.49 -12.66
CA LEU A 630 19.39 -28.27 -13.41
C LEU A 630 19.75 -28.10 -14.88
N TYR A 631 19.18 -28.94 -15.75
CA TYR A 631 19.45 -28.95 -17.18
C TYR A 631 18.25 -28.40 -17.95
N PRO A 632 18.27 -27.13 -18.39
CA PRO A 632 17.21 -26.58 -19.21
C PRO A 632 17.31 -27.15 -20.63
N HIS A 633 16.21 -27.70 -21.14
CA HIS A 633 16.14 -28.27 -22.47
C HIS A 633 14.97 -27.72 -23.26
N GLU A 634 15.28 -27.12 -24.40
CA GLU A 634 14.33 -26.83 -25.45
C GLU A 634 14.30 -28.01 -26.43
N ARG A 635 13.48 -29.03 -26.14
CA ARG A 635 13.37 -30.23 -26.98
C ARG A 635 11.93 -30.66 -27.15
N THR A 636 11.66 -31.30 -28.28
CA THR A 636 10.38 -31.97 -28.49
C THR A 636 10.23 -33.13 -27.50
N PHE A 637 9.05 -33.22 -26.89
CA PHE A 637 8.61 -34.41 -26.16
C PHE A 637 7.11 -34.63 -26.37
N THR A 638 6.69 -35.88 -26.21
CA THR A 638 5.31 -36.30 -26.49
C THR A 638 4.50 -36.47 -25.21
N ILE A 639 3.17 -36.49 -25.35
CA ILE A 639 2.29 -36.88 -24.24
C ILE A 639 2.57 -38.33 -23.78
N GLY A 640 3.04 -39.20 -24.69
CA GLY A 640 3.47 -40.56 -24.37
C GLY A 640 4.68 -40.59 -23.44
N GLU A 641 5.68 -39.73 -23.68
CA GLU A 641 6.83 -39.58 -22.78
C GLU A 641 6.42 -39.06 -21.40
N LEU A 642 5.46 -38.12 -21.31
CA LEU A 642 4.95 -37.65 -20.02
C LEU A 642 4.27 -38.78 -19.22
N VAL A 643 3.47 -39.61 -19.88
CA VAL A 643 2.86 -40.80 -19.25
C VAL A 643 3.96 -41.73 -18.75
N GLN A 644 4.92 -42.07 -19.60
CA GLN A 644 6.02 -42.96 -19.25
C GLN A 644 6.82 -42.45 -18.04
N TRP A 645 7.22 -41.17 -18.01
CA TRP A 645 7.95 -40.61 -16.88
C TRP A 645 7.13 -40.56 -15.60
N SER A 646 5.80 -40.39 -15.71
CA SER A 646 4.91 -40.48 -14.55
C SER A 646 4.85 -41.90 -13.99
N GLU A 647 4.70 -42.90 -14.84
CA GLU A 647 4.66 -44.32 -14.45
C GLU A 647 6.01 -44.79 -13.86
N GLU A 648 7.12 -44.27 -14.37
CA GLU A 648 8.48 -44.50 -13.85
C GLU A 648 8.77 -43.73 -12.55
N GLY A 649 7.87 -42.85 -12.10
CA GLY A 649 8.09 -41.98 -10.94
C GLY A 649 9.20 -40.94 -11.15
N ARG A 650 9.52 -40.62 -12.41
CA ARG A 650 10.56 -39.66 -12.81
C ARG A 650 10.02 -38.27 -13.08
N LEU A 651 8.74 -38.13 -13.45
CA LEU A 651 8.08 -36.83 -13.60
C LEU A 651 7.78 -36.25 -12.21
N LEU A 652 8.59 -35.30 -11.76
CA LEU A 652 8.53 -34.77 -10.39
C LEU A 652 7.54 -33.62 -10.23
N GLU A 653 7.48 -32.74 -11.22
CA GLU A 653 6.52 -31.63 -11.28
C GLU A 653 6.34 -31.19 -12.74
N ALA A 654 5.25 -30.46 -13.00
CA ALA A 654 5.07 -29.70 -14.22
C ALA A 654 4.49 -28.34 -13.87
N PHE A 655 4.81 -27.35 -14.68
CA PHE A 655 4.34 -25.98 -14.46
C PHE A 655 4.21 -25.25 -15.79
N THR A 656 3.45 -24.16 -15.76
CA THR A 656 3.23 -23.28 -16.90
C THR A 656 3.74 -21.90 -16.60
N VAL A 657 4.25 -21.20 -17.61
CA VAL A 657 4.74 -19.83 -17.48
C VAL A 657 4.17 -18.92 -18.56
N GLY A 658 3.91 -17.68 -18.19
CA GLY A 658 3.38 -16.68 -19.11
C GLY A 658 3.40 -15.30 -18.51
N THR A 659 3.34 -14.27 -19.35
CA THR A 659 3.52 -12.87 -18.91
C THR A 659 2.60 -12.46 -17.76
N ALA A 660 1.32 -12.84 -17.79
CA ALA A 660 0.35 -12.49 -16.74
C ALA A 660 0.29 -13.51 -15.59
N VAL A 661 0.80 -14.72 -15.81
CA VAL A 661 0.73 -15.85 -14.86
C VAL A 661 2.00 -15.96 -14.03
N VAL A 662 3.12 -15.46 -14.56
CA VAL A 662 4.48 -15.63 -14.08
C VAL A 662 4.86 -17.12 -14.05
N VAL A 663 4.44 -17.87 -13.03
CA VAL A 663 4.60 -19.32 -12.91
C VAL A 663 3.35 -19.90 -12.23
N ALA A 664 2.80 -20.99 -12.77
CA ALA A 664 1.69 -21.74 -12.16
C ALA A 664 1.97 -23.25 -12.18
N GLY A 665 1.81 -23.91 -11.04
CA GLY A 665 1.97 -25.36 -10.93
C GLY A 665 0.84 -26.14 -11.59
N VAL A 666 1.15 -27.31 -12.14
CA VAL A 666 0.18 -28.26 -12.71
C VAL A 666 0.03 -29.44 -11.75
N GLY A 667 -1.21 -29.84 -11.49
CA GLY A 667 -1.53 -30.93 -10.55
C GLY A 667 -2.03 -32.19 -11.23
N ARG A 668 -2.68 -32.05 -12.39
CA ARG A 668 -3.09 -33.20 -13.21
C ARG A 668 -3.15 -32.86 -14.70
N ILE A 669 -2.86 -33.85 -15.53
CA ILE A 669 -2.98 -33.76 -17.00
C ILE A 669 -3.85 -34.92 -17.47
N GLY A 670 -5.02 -34.62 -18.00
CA GLY A 670 -5.92 -35.61 -18.61
C GLY A 670 -5.62 -35.79 -20.09
N SER A 671 -5.94 -36.97 -20.61
CA SER A 671 -5.83 -37.30 -22.04
C SER A 671 -6.96 -38.23 -22.42
N GLU A 672 -7.58 -38.02 -23.57
CA GLU A 672 -8.74 -38.80 -24.00
C GLU A 672 -8.39 -40.30 -24.13
N GLY A 673 -9.21 -41.16 -23.51
CA GLY A 673 -9.03 -42.60 -23.53
C GLY A 673 -7.89 -43.13 -22.65
N ARG A 674 -7.33 -42.30 -21.75
CA ARG A 674 -6.29 -42.70 -20.78
C ARG A 674 -6.62 -42.19 -19.37
N ASP A 675 -6.01 -42.82 -18.37
CA ASP A 675 -6.05 -42.29 -17.00
C ASP A 675 -5.24 -40.99 -16.90
N ASP A 676 -5.66 -40.11 -15.99
CA ASP A 676 -4.99 -38.84 -15.74
C ASP A 676 -3.56 -39.07 -15.21
N ILE A 677 -2.61 -38.30 -15.74
CA ILE A 677 -1.31 -38.11 -15.10
C ILE A 677 -1.54 -37.23 -13.86
N VAL A 678 -1.37 -37.80 -12.66
CA VAL A 678 -1.50 -37.08 -11.39
C VAL A 678 -0.11 -36.74 -10.86
N LEU A 679 0.18 -35.45 -10.70
CA LEU A 679 1.47 -34.99 -10.21
C LEU A 679 1.55 -34.98 -8.68
N PRO A 680 2.77 -35.09 -8.10
CA PRO A 680 2.96 -35.01 -6.67
C PRO A 680 2.37 -33.73 -6.06
N LYS A 681 1.75 -33.87 -4.88
CA LYS A 681 1.18 -32.74 -4.15
C LYS A 681 2.27 -32.02 -3.37
N HIS A 682 2.28 -30.70 -3.49
CA HIS A 682 3.17 -29.81 -2.75
C HIS A 682 2.35 -28.76 -1.99
N GLU A 683 2.85 -28.34 -0.83
CA GLU A 683 2.27 -27.25 -0.04
C GLU A 683 2.22 -25.96 -0.89
N GLY A 684 1.12 -25.22 -0.95
CA GLY A 684 1.06 -23.99 -1.75
C GLY A 684 1.03 -24.19 -3.27
N SER A 685 0.58 -25.35 -3.77
CA SER A 685 0.31 -25.67 -5.20
C SER A 685 1.48 -25.74 -6.18
N MET A 686 2.68 -25.29 -5.83
CA MET A 686 3.86 -25.37 -6.69
C MET A 686 4.88 -26.35 -6.14
N GLY A 687 5.46 -27.13 -7.05
CA GLY A 687 6.64 -27.93 -6.75
C GLY A 687 7.88 -27.06 -6.44
N PRO A 688 8.94 -27.66 -5.89
CA PRO A 688 10.14 -26.94 -5.46
C PRO A 688 10.77 -26.07 -6.55
N ILE A 689 10.86 -26.57 -7.80
CA ILE A 689 11.53 -25.83 -8.88
C ILE A 689 10.65 -24.67 -9.34
N ALA A 690 9.37 -24.92 -9.64
CA ALA A 690 8.40 -23.90 -10.00
C ALA A 690 8.33 -22.77 -8.96
N ARG A 691 8.31 -23.10 -7.66
CA ARG A 691 8.30 -22.09 -6.58
C ARG A 691 9.57 -21.27 -6.53
N ALA A 692 10.73 -21.92 -6.58
CA ALA A 692 12.00 -21.23 -6.52
C ALA A 692 12.19 -20.28 -7.72
N LEU A 693 11.71 -20.68 -8.90
CA LEU A 693 11.67 -19.83 -10.08
C LEU A 693 10.70 -18.66 -9.94
N HIS A 694 9.48 -18.91 -9.43
CA HIS A 694 8.49 -17.86 -9.15
C HIS A 694 9.07 -16.81 -8.21
N GLU A 695 9.60 -17.21 -7.05
CA GLU A 695 10.21 -16.30 -6.07
C GLU A 695 11.38 -15.50 -6.67
N LYS A 696 12.20 -16.15 -7.50
CA LYS A 696 13.36 -15.51 -8.13
C LYS A 696 12.94 -14.43 -9.13
N ILE A 697 12.05 -14.77 -10.06
CA ILE A 697 11.67 -13.85 -11.13
C ILE A 697 10.85 -12.67 -10.62
N THR A 698 9.96 -12.88 -9.63
CA THR A 698 9.18 -11.78 -9.05
C THR A 698 10.09 -10.85 -8.27
N SER A 699 11.06 -11.38 -7.52
CA SER A 699 12.06 -10.54 -6.84
C SER A 699 12.88 -9.69 -7.81
N ILE A 700 13.18 -10.18 -9.01
CA ILE A 700 13.81 -9.38 -10.07
C ILE A 700 12.84 -8.33 -10.61
N GLN A 701 11.62 -8.72 -10.97
CA GLN A 701 10.59 -7.81 -11.52
C GLN A 701 10.23 -6.66 -10.57
N GLU A 702 10.22 -6.94 -9.28
CA GLU A 702 9.90 -5.97 -8.22
C GLU A 702 11.15 -5.19 -7.75
N GLY A 703 12.30 -5.39 -8.39
CA GLY A 703 13.55 -4.69 -8.09
C GLY A 703 14.18 -5.06 -6.74
N ARG A 704 13.68 -6.10 -6.06
CA ARG A 704 14.26 -6.61 -4.80
C ARG A 704 15.57 -7.36 -5.03
N GLU A 705 15.74 -7.94 -6.20
CA GLU A 705 16.99 -8.55 -6.63
C GLU A 705 17.40 -8.00 -8.01
N GLN A 706 18.65 -7.58 -8.15
CA GLN A 706 19.19 -7.19 -9.45
C GLN A 706 19.67 -8.42 -10.22
N TRP A 707 19.28 -8.52 -11.49
CA TRP A 707 19.74 -9.56 -12.40
C TRP A 707 19.98 -8.96 -13.78
N GLU A 708 21.26 -8.71 -14.07
CA GLU A 708 21.68 -8.03 -15.30
C GLU A 708 20.85 -6.73 -15.47
N ASP A 709 20.34 -6.46 -16.68
CA ASP A 709 19.50 -5.28 -16.96
C ASP A 709 18.00 -5.65 -17.12
N TRP A 710 17.54 -6.74 -16.50
CA TRP A 710 16.17 -7.23 -16.68
C TRP A 710 15.10 -6.36 -16.00
N SER A 711 15.50 -5.59 -15.00
CA SER A 711 14.64 -4.68 -14.27
C SER A 711 15.27 -3.30 -14.26
N VAL A 712 14.51 -2.31 -14.72
CA VAL A 712 14.88 -0.90 -14.59
C VAL A 712 13.93 -0.30 -13.57
N PRO A 713 14.42 0.18 -12.42
CA PRO A 713 13.60 0.94 -11.49
C PRO A 713 12.97 2.14 -12.21
N CYS A 714 11.64 2.22 -12.24
CA CYS A 714 10.95 3.38 -12.78
C CYS A 714 10.96 4.48 -11.72
N SER A 715 11.68 5.58 -12.03
CA SER A 715 11.86 6.78 -11.21
C SER A 715 10.63 7.66 -11.11
#